data_AF-A0A8H5S766-F1
#
_entry.id   AF-A0A8H5S766-F1
#
_cell.length_a   1.000
_cell.length_b   1.000
_cell.length_c   1.000
_cell.angle_alpha   90.00
_cell.angle_beta   90.00
_cell.angle_gamma   90.00
#
_symmetry.space_group_name_H-M   'P 1'
#
loop_
_entity.id
_entity.type
_entity.pdbx_description
1 polymer ?
#
loop_
_entity_poly.entity_id
_entity_poly.type
_entity_poly.pdbx_seq_one_letter_code
_entity_poly.pdbx_strand_id
1 'polypeptide(L)'
;MRIQTLGTAALAVLLGFGTVPVQASSPCPLFGPDLPIPTALGGDVSIKSTVSEILKLIPSIDIDFQNTSFSIDIYTAADKQPLFTYHHSAAYRGHGVHIVNDTTVYRIGDVSFNQPVTRYVPELADISAELRKNHASHLRYVDWDVITIGALASQMAGIPRDFPSPASTDRQLERLGFPSVRPVDFAYCGKSVLYPCNRTAFFDAIRNRHPVEAAFSTPIYSNIGYQIMAYALENITGTKYPDILSRQLIVPLGLNFTSYAKPASTDSSIIPDNPSSSWYDVDTRDEGPAGGIYLSTADLRRIGQSILTYEMLSPSQTQRWMKPLSFTADPQVAVGAPWEIARVPSTNRTSWMYTKGGKLGMYSSLIALLPDWGVGLTVLAAGPDAPGIVGMIPGAVVSKLVPALEQAAKRQARRSYSGRYGDGKNGLKLAVQDSLPGLGVTSWLVDGRDMFHSIRLIVSESSTGSGNVSMRLYPTGLQRQTDGKARTESWRAVYEIIDASSPSSSYCASWFSVDSVTYGGFMDYKVVVAAVHAAPVFMNKAATTDKVINLIEQAGKENIELLVFPETFIPGYPYWIECYPPLQQVGALAKYADESVVVQDGDEIARISAACRRTGVAISLGISERIAQGYTLFNSQVNIDANGSLLGVHRKLQPTYVERSVWAQGGGHTLRTYKLTASGRPFNLGGLCCWEHTMNGARQALITQHEHIHAGAWPALSTMAGFEAVADSQIEALMKSHALTAQVFVITASNYVDETCLEWMEKNLGKQEFVKAGGGWSAVIHPFCSFLAGPHTGAEEKLVKAEVDLSQLGQVKVWVDAAGHYQRPEILKFSFDDQPLWADEKQASERSSFVKNSPEEEPVSKETL
;
A
#
# COMPACT_ATOMS: atom_id res chain seq x y z
N MET A 1 -43.40 -46.55 19.81
CA MET A 1 -44.81 -46.46 20.28
C MET A 1 -45.38 -45.09 19.86
N ARG A 2 -46.72 -44.88 19.85
CA ARG A 2 -47.41 -43.70 19.26
C ARG A 2 -48.14 -42.88 20.35
N ILE A 3 -48.32 -41.55 20.14
CA ILE A 3 -49.43 -40.67 20.66
C ILE A 3 -49.47 -40.46 22.21
N GLN A 4 -49.90 -39.34 22.82
CA GLN A 4 -50.37 -37.96 22.46
C GLN A 4 -49.59 -36.96 23.40
N THR A 5 -49.38 -35.65 23.23
CA THR A 5 -50.15 -34.42 22.84
C THR A 5 -51.20 -33.90 23.85
N LEU A 6 -51.09 -32.59 24.19
CA LEU A 6 -52.04 -31.67 24.88
C LEU A 6 -52.22 -31.77 26.41
N GLY A 7 -52.32 -30.60 27.07
CA GLY A 7 -52.68 -30.43 28.50
C GLY A 7 -52.12 -29.13 29.13
N THR A 8 -52.94 -28.08 29.27
CA THR A 8 -52.51 -26.72 29.67
C THR A 8 -52.69 -26.37 31.16
N ALA A 9 -51.87 -25.41 31.63
CA ALA A 9 -52.16 -24.39 32.65
C ALA A 9 -52.18 -24.74 34.17
N ALA A 10 -51.02 -24.60 34.82
CA ALA A 10 -50.81 -23.97 36.15
C ALA A 10 -49.27 -23.77 36.33
N LEU A 11 -48.73 -22.79 37.06
CA LEU A 11 -49.30 -21.72 37.89
C LEU A 11 -48.44 -20.45 37.69
N ALA A 12 -49.02 -19.25 37.74
CA ALA A 12 -48.26 -18.00 37.68
C ALA A 12 -47.85 -17.53 39.08
N VAL A 13 -46.57 -17.19 39.26
CA VAL A 13 -46.05 -16.42 40.41
C VAL A 13 -45.16 -15.31 39.85
N LEU A 14 -45.39 -14.07 40.29
CA LEU A 14 -44.64 -12.92 39.79
C LEU A 14 -43.24 -12.87 40.40
N LEU A 15 -42.23 -12.76 39.54
CA LEU A 15 -41.03 -11.99 39.86
C LEU A 15 -41.01 -10.79 38.91
N GLY A 16 -40.88 -9.59 39.49
CA GLY A 16 -40.95 -8.36 38.73
C GLY A 16 -39.72 -8.18 37.86
N PHE A 17 -39.86 -8.44 36.56
CA PHE A 17 -38.94 -7.90 35.56
C PHE A 17 -39.09 -6.38 35.58
N GLY A 18 -38.19 -5.70 36.31
CA GLY A 18 -37.89 -4.31 36.02
C GLY A 18 -37.52 -4.20 34.56
N THR A 19 -38.14 -3.26 33.84
CA THR A 19 -37.92 -3.10 32.40
C THR A 19 -36.49 -2.61 32.15
N VAL A 20 -35.56 -3.54 32.00
CA VAL A 20 -34.28 -3.29 31.35
C VAL A 20 -34.64 -2.69 29.99
N PRO A 21 -34.21 -1.46 29.66
CA PRO A 21 -34.52 -0.89 28.37
C PRO A 21 -33.90 -1.78 27.30
N VAL A 22 -34.72 -2.26 26.36
CA VAL A 22 -34.23 -3.00 25.19
C VAL A 22 -33.43 -2.02 24.36
N GLN A 23 -32.13 -2.00 24.60
CA GLN A 23 -31.19 -1.11 23.93
C GLN A 23 -31.13 -1.55 22.47
N ALA A 24 -31.73 -0.74 21.59
CA ALA A 24 -31.83 -1.03 20.16
C ALA A 24 -30.46 -1.41 19.59
N SER A 25 -30.43 -2.42 18.72
CA SER A 25 -29.21 -3.05 18.23
C SER A 25 -28.27 -2.04 17.56
N SER A 26 -27.24 -1.60 18.29
CA SER A 26 -26.20 -0.73 17.75
C SER A 26 -25.41 -1.44 16.63
N PRO A 27 -25.15 -0.78 15.49
CA PRO A 27 -24.19 -1.21 14.48
C PRO A 27 -22.88 -1.73 15.09
N CYS A 28 -22.43 -2.92 14.67
CA CYS A 28 -21.10 -3.39 15.05
C CYS A 28 -20.09 -3.04 13.95
N PRO A 29 -19.13 -2.13 14.22
CA PRO A 29 -18.13 -1.75 13.24
C PRO A 29 -17.11 -2.87 13.04
N LEU A 30 -16.41 -2.81 11.91
CA LEU A 30 -15.26 -3.69 11.66
C LEU A 30 -14.09 -3.33 12.60
N PHE A 31 -13.23 -4.30 12.88
CA PHE A 31 -12.04 -4.11 13.70
C PHE A 31 -11.10 -3.09 13.03
N GLY A 32 -10.77 -2.01 13.75
CA GLY A 32 -9.85 -0.96 13.29
C GLY A 32 -10.46 0.45 13.41
N PRO A 33 -9.91 1.44 12.68
CA PRO A 33 -10.48 2.79 12.60
C PRO A 33 -11.85 2.77 11.90
N ASP A 34 -12.90 3.27 12.57
CA ASP A 34 -14.24 3.42 11.97
C ASP A 34 -14.37 4.69 11.13
N LEU A 35 -13.56 5.71 11.45
CA LEU A 35 -13.32 6.92 10.67
C LEU A 35 -11.81 7.07 10.41
N PRO A 36 -11.39 7.76 9.33
CA PRO A 36 -9.98 8.03 9.05
C PRO A 36 -9.24 8.63 10.24
N ILE A 37 -8.01 8.14 10.46
CA ILE A 37 -7.11 8.60 11.53
C ILE A 37 -6.98 10.13 11.48
N PRO A 38 -7.31 10.85 12.56
CA PRO A 38 -7.30 12.31 12.55
C PRO A 38 -5.87 12.86 12.52
N THR A 39 -5.68 13.97 11.80
CA THR A 39 -4.36 14.61 11.61
C THR A 39 -4.28 15.97 12.30
N ALA A 40 -3.06 16.52 12.45
CA ALA A 40 -2.79 17.83 13.04
C ALA A 40 -3.41 18.04 14.45
N LEU A 41 -3.37 17.01 15.29
CA LEU A 41 -4.10 16.97 16.57
C LEU A 41 -3.59 18.02 17.57
N GLY A 42 -2.33 18.46 17.46
CA GLY A 42 -1.79 19.56 18.27
C GLY A 42 -2.51 20.91 18.06
N GLY A 43 -3.30 21.04 16.99
CA GLY A 43 -4.21 22.17 16.77
C GLY A 43 -5.51 22.11 17.58
N ASP A 44 -6.02 20.91 17.88
CA ASP A 44 -7.42 20.65 18.22
C ASP A 44 -7.83 21.08 19.66
N VAL A 45 -9.06 21.61 19.77
CA VAL A 45 -9.60 22.19 21.01
C VAL A 45 -10.01 21.12 22.04
N SER A 46 -10.55 19.98 21.61
CA SER A 46 -10.86 18.88 22.56
C SER A 46 -9.57 18.28 23.11
N ILE A 47 -8.55 18.10 22.26
CA ILE A 47 -7.23 17.59 22.69
C ILE A 47 -6.61 18.53 23.72
N LYS A 48 -6.57 19.85 23.46
CA LYS A 48 -6.03 20.86 24.40
C LYS A 48 -6.76 20.89 25.75
N SER A 49 -8.10 20.79 25.73
CA SER A 49 -8.87 20.69 26.98
C SER A 49 -8.54 19.42 27.75
N THR A 50 -8.44 18.29 27.05
CA THR A 50 -8.22 16.96 27.65
C THR A 50 -6.82 16.83 28.25
N VAL A 51 -5.79 17.35 27.57
CA VAL A 51 -4.42 17.47 28.12
C VAL A 51 -4.41 18.31 29.40
N SER A 52 -5.20 19.38 29.44
CA SER A 52 -5.35 20.25 30.62
C SER A 52 -6.14 19.60 31.78
N GLU A 53 -6.89 18.53 31.53
CA GLU A 53 -7.50 17.67 32.55
C GLU A 53 -6.54 16.59 33.04
N ILE A 54 -5.83 15.92 32.12
CA ILE A 54 -4.79 14.92 32.43
C ILE A 54 -3.73 15.51 33.38
N LEU A 55 -3.27 16.74 33.10
CA LEU A 55 -2.35 17.49 33.97
C LEU A 55 -2.84 17.65 35.42
N LYS A 56 -4.15 17.75 35.64
CA LYS A 56 -4.74 17.91 36.98
C LYS A 56 -4.93 16.58 37.71
N LEU A 57 -5.01 15.48 36.96
CA LEU A 57 -5.15 14.13 37.51
C LEU A 57 -3.81 13.59 38.03
N ILE A 58 -2.68 13.90 37.38
CA ILE A 58 -1.38 13.34 37.74
C ILE A 58 -1.05 13.54 39.24
N PRO A 59 -1.16 14.74 39.86
CA PRO A 59 -0.85 14.94 41.28
C PRO A 59 -1.88 14.33 42.26
N SER A 60 -2.95 13.70 41.78
CA SER A 60 -4.00 13.06 42.59
C SER A 60 -3.93 11.53 42.58
N ILE A 61 -2.91 10.95 41.93
CA ILE A 61 -2.61 9.52 41.98
C ILE A 61 -1.84 9.24 43.27
N ASP A 62 -2.14 8.12 43.94
CA ASP A 62 -1.51 7.70 45.20
C ASP A 62 -0.19 6.96 44.91
N ILE A 63 0.91 7.70 44.81
CA ILE A 63 2.25 7.26 44.37
C ILE A 63 3.37 8.02 45.08
N ASP A 64 4.56 7.42 45.22
CA ASP A 64 5.72 8.04 45.87
C ASP A 64 6.45 9.04 44.95
N PHE A 65 5.92 10.26 44.89
CA PHE A 65 6.54 11.42 44.25
C PHE A 65 7.87 11.87 44.88
N GLN A 66 8.21 11.47 46.11
CA GLN A 66 9.44 11.92 46.76
C GLN A 66 10.66 11.09 46.38
N ASN A 67 10.51 9.80 46.08
CA ASN A 67 11.62 8.92 45.66
C ASN A 67 11.52 8.44 44.20
N THR A 68 10.39 8.66 43.51
CA THR A 68 10.20 8.20 42.12
C THR A 68 10.22 9.37 41.14
N SER A 69 11.02 9.25 40.08
CA SER A 69 11.03 10.17 38.93
C SER A 69 10.45 9.47 37.71
N PHE A 70 9.71 10.19 36.87
CA PHE A 70 9.06 9.60 35.69
C PHE A 70 8.84 10.59 34.55
N SER A 71 8.76 10.06 33.33
CA SER A 71 8.39 10.77 32.11
C SER A 71 7.13 10.17 31.49
N ILE A 72 6.23 11.02 31.02
CA ILE A 72 5.05 10.70 30.20
C ILE A 72 5.19 11.44 28.88
N ASP A 73 4.98 10.76 27.75
CA ASP A 73 4.92 11.41 26.43
C ASP A 73 3.73 10.89 25.61
N ILE A 74 2.95 11.81 25.04
CA ILE A 74 1.77 11.54 24.21
C ILE A 74 2.03 12.15 22.83
N TYR A 75 2.07 11.32 21.78
CA TYR A 75 2.47 11.72 20.43
C TYR A 75 1.56 11.13 19.35
N THR A 76 1.65 11.67 18.13
CA THR A 76 0.94 11.17 16.94
C THR A 76 1.93 10.71 15.86
N ALA A 77 1.43 9.96 14.90
CA ALA A 77 2.16 9.59 13.68
C ALA A 77 2.33 10.76 12.68
N ALA A 78 1.61 11.88 12.85
CA ALA A 78 1.54 12.97 11.88
C ALA A 78 2.26 14.26 12.34
N ASP A 79 2.38 14.50 13.64
CA ASP A 79 2.94 15.72 14.21
C ASP A 79 4.43 15.53 14.57
N LYS A 80 5.29 16.47 14.17
CA LYS A 80 6.74 16.45 14.47
C LYS A 80 7.09 16.73 15.93
N GLN A 81 6.10 17.03 16.76
CA GLN A 81 6.22 17.34 18.17
C GLN A 81 5.15 16.55 18.92
N PRO A 82 5.40 16.13 20.17
CA PRO A 82 4.39 15.47 20.99
C PRO A 82 3.19 16.40 21.22
N LEU A 83 2.01 15.82 21.41
CA LEU A 83 0.81 16.55 21.85
C LEU A 83 0.98 17.07 23.28
N PHE A 84 1.71 16.30 24.10
CA PHE A 84 1.96 16.60 25.50
C PHE A 84 3.13 15.75 26.01
N THR A 85 4.04 16.38 26.75
CA THR A 85 5.11 15.71 27.49
C THR A 85 5.10 16.22 28.93
N TYR A 86 5.34 15.33 29.90
CA TYR A 86 5.41 15.65 31.31
C TYR A 86 6.57 14.90 31.97
N HIS A 87 7.33 15.62 32.81
CA HIS A 87 8.43 15.05 33.57
C HIS A 87 8.24 15.40 35.05
N HIS A 88 8.25 14.37 35.89
CA HIS A 88 8.38 14.52 37.34
C HIS A 88 9.77 14.08 37.78
N SER A 89 10.41 14.90 38.62
CA SER A 89 11.71 14.58 39.22
C SER A 89 11.54 14.52 40.74
N ALA A 90 11.99 13.41 41.33
CA ALA A 90 11.89 13.09 42.76
C ALA A 90 12.43 14.21 43.70
N ALA A 91 12.12 14.16 44.99
CA ALA A 91 12.72 15.05 45.98
C ALA A 91 14.08 14.53 46.46
N TYR A 92 14.17 13.23 46.77
CA TYR A 92 15.37 12.53 47.23
C TYR A 92 16.01 11.75 46.07
N ARG A 93 17.33 11.87 45.87
CA ARG A 93 18.00 11.46 44.61
C ARG A 93 19.41 10.93 44.80
N GLY A 94 19.82 10.08 43.86
CA GLY A 94 21.18 9.60 43.68
C GLY A 94 22.00 10.39 42.68
N HIS A 95 22.89 9.67 41.99
CA HIS A 95 23.71 10.19 40.89
C HIS A 95 22.89 10.36 39.58
N GLY A 96 23.52 10.91 38.52
CA GLY A 96 22.85 11.11 37.23
C GLY A 96 22.06 12.43 37.14
N VAL A 97 21.04 12.50 36.29
CA VAL A 97 20.33 13.76 35.97
C VAL A 97 19.66 14.41 37.18
N HIS A 98 19.86 15.71 37.33
CA HIS A 98 19.19 16.55 38.33
C HIS A 98 17.93 17.26 37.80
N ILE A 99 17.58 17.10 36.53
CA ILE A 99 16.26 17.45 35.97
C ILE A 99 15.92 16.38 34.92
N VAL A 100 14.78 15.70 35.07
CA VAL A 100 14.28 14.77 34.06
C VAL A 100 13.65 15.55 32.90
N ASN A 101 13.98 15.13 31.69
CA ASN A 101 13.52 15.71 30.42
C ASN A 101 13.28 14.62 29.36
N ASP A 102 12.95 14.98 28.12
CA ASP A 102 12.57 14.01 27.08
C ASP A 102 13.76 13.19 26.54
N THR A 103 14.99 13.68 26.72
CA THR A 103 16.25 12.97 26.44
C THR A 103 16.77 12.10 27.59
N THR A 104 16.07 12.05 28.74
CA THR A 104 16.50 11.26 29.92
C THR A 104 16.33 9.75 29.69
N VAL A 105 17.31 8.95 30.16
CA VAL A 105 17.47 7.52 29.83
C VAL A 105 16.97 6.54 30.92
N TYR A 106 16.26 5.48 30.50
CA TYR A 106 15.58 4.39 31.23
C TYR A 106 15.80 3.01 30.54
N ARG A 107 15.13 1.87 30.89
CA ARG A 107 15.53 0.48 30.45
C ARG A 107 14.39 -0.47 29.93
N ILE A 108 14.60 -1.29 28.85
CA ILE A 108 13.62 -2.19 28.12
C ILE A 108 14.23 -3.47 27.40
N GLY A 109 13.46 -4.25 26.58
CA GLY A 109 13.90 -5.35 25.63
C GLY A 109 12.78 -6.12 24.82
N ASP A 110 13.02 -6.69 23.59
CA ASP A 110 12.00 -7.41 22.71
C ASP A 110 12.42 -8.21 21.38
N VAL A 111 11.47 -8.93 20.68
CA VAL A 111 11.34 -9.45 19.23
C VAL A 111 12.09 -10.75 18.70
N SER A 112 11.67 -11.65 17.73
CA SER A 112 10.41 -12.35 17.24
C SER A 112 10.64 -13.50 16.12
N PHE A 113 9.69 -14.48 15.80
CA PHE A 113 9.37 -15.22 14.47
C PHE A 113 9.03 -16.77 14.29
N ASN A 114 7.99 -17.11 13.51
CA ASN A 114 7.26 -18.43 13.43
C ASN A 114 7.90 -19.82 13.06
N GLN A 115 9.23 -20.05 12.96
CA GLN A 115 9.78 -21.41 12.63
C GLN A 115 10.34 -22.17 13.86
N PRO A 116 10.41 -23.53 13.86
CA PRO A 116 10.93 -24.32 14.99
C PRO A 116 12.31 -23.88 15.46
N VAL A 117 12.47 -23.71 16.77
CA VAL A 117 13.65 -23.08 17.37
C VAL A 117 14.92 -23.91 17.19
N THR A 118 14.79 -25.25 17.18
CA THR A 118 15.89 -26.18 16.93
C THR A 118 16.51 -26.02 15.53
N ARG A 119 15.83 -25.37 14.57
CA ARG A 119 16.43 -25.02 13.28
C ARG A 119 17.53 -23.95 13.41
N TYR A 120 17.43 -23.07 14.40
CA TYR A 120 18.29 -21.89 14.56
C TYR A 120 19.20 -21.97 15.78
N VAL A 121 18.88 -22.82 16.75
CA VAL A 121 19.63 -22.98 18.01
C VAL A 121 20.11 -24.43 18.11
N PRO A 122 21.33 -24.74 17.63
CA PRO A 122 21.87 -26.10 17.58
C PRO A 122 21.84 -26.81 18.94
N GLU A 123 22.09 -26.08 20.03
CA GLU A 123 22.12 -26.64 21.38
C GLU A 123 20.75 -27.21 21.81
N LEU A 124 19.65 -26.63 21.30
CA LEU A 124 18.30 -27.17 21.50
C LEU A 124 18.02 -28.37 20.58
N ALA A 125 18.62 -28.40 19.38
CA ALA A 125 18.53 -29.56 18.49
C ALA A 125 19.27 -30.77 19.06
N ASP A 126 20.44 -30.56 19.67
CA ASP A 126 21.20 -31.59 20.37
C ASP A 126 20.45 -32.12 21.61
N ILE A 127 19.90 -31.22 22.44
CA ILE A 127 19.05 -31.61 23.57
C ILE A 127 17.81 -32.39 23.09
N SER A 128 17.14 -31.93 22.03
CA SER A 128 16.00 -32.64 21.41
C SER A 128 16.38 -34.04 20.92
N ALA A 129 17.50 -34.18 20.20
CA ALA A 129 17.99 -35.46 19.70
C ALA A 129 18.36 -36.43 20.83
N GLU A 130 18.97 -35.95 21.91
CA GLU A 130 19.29 -36.74 23.10
C GLU A 130 18.02 -37.21 23.83
N LEU A 131 17.05 -36.31 24.05
CA LEU A 131 15.77 -36.62 24.69
C LEU A 131 14.97 -37.66 23.88
N ARG A 132 14.91 -37.50 22.56
CA ARG A 132 14.27 -38.47 21.65
C ARG A 132 14.97 -39.84 21.68
N LYS A 133 16.30 -39.87 21.66
CA LYS A 133 17.11 -41.10 21.77
C LYS A 133 16.89 -41.84 23.10
N ASN A 134 16.68 -41.10 24.18
CA ASN A 134 16.50 -41.65 25.53
C ASN A 134 15.02 -41.96 25.88
N HIS A 135 14.08 -41.79 24.93
CA HIS A 135 12.63 -41.88 25.16
C HIS A 135 12.16 -41.04 26.37
N ALA A 136 12.72 -39.85 26.53
CA ALA A 136 12.47 -38.98 27.66
C ALA A 136 11.02 -38.48 27.68
N SER A 137 10.44 -38.34 28.88
CA SER A 137 9.03 -37.93 29.01
C SER A 137 8.85 -36.43 28.85
N HIS A 138 7.86 -36.04 28.04
CA HIS A 138 7.35 -34.66 27.96
C HIS A 138 6.78 -34.16 29.32
N LEU A 139 6.51 -35.06 30.27
CA LEU A 139 6.19 -34.73 31.68
C LEU A 139 7.45 -34.53 32.56
N ARG A 140 8.60 -34.25 31.95
CA ARG A 140 9.88 -33.96 32.64
C ARG A 140 10.78 -32.98 31.88
N TYR A 141 10.70 -32.96 30.54
CA TYR A 141 11.57 -32.15 29.69
C TYR A 141 10.75 -31.40 28.64
N VAL A 142 11.24 -30.20 28.27
CA VAL A 142 10.65 -29.37 27.22
C VAL A 142 10.81 -30.06 25.86
N ASP A 143 9.72 -30.10 25.08
CA ASP A 143 9.78 -30.49 23.67
C ASP A 143 10.18 -29.28 22.82
N TRP A 144 11.44 -29.23 22.40
CA TRP A 144 11.98 -28.13 21.62
C TRP A 144 11.64 -28.22 20.12
N ASP A 145 11.22 -29.37 19.60
CA ASP A 145 10.92 -29.53 18.16
C ASP A 145 9.57 -28.90 17.80
N VAL A 146 8.64 -28.76 18.75
CA VAL A 146 7.36 -28.06 18.55
C VAL A 146 7.40 -26.55 18.83
N ILE A 147 8.37 -26.07 19.61
CA ILE A 147 8.50 -24.64 19.95
C ILE A 147 9.06 -23.86 18.76
N THR A 148 8.41 -22.77 18.38
CA THR A 148 8.89 -21.85 17.33
C THR A 148 9.36 -20.51 17.91
N ILE A 149 10.17 -19.72 17.19
CA ILE A 149 10.48 -18.34 17.66
C ILE A 149 9.20 -17.47 17.72
N GLY A 150 8.14 -17.86 17.03
CA GLY A 150 6.81 -17.27 17.15
C GLY A 150 6.12 -17.65 18.45
N ALA A 151 6.28 -18.89 18.92
CA ALA A 151 5.82 -19.33 20.24
C ALA A 151 6.60 -18.63 21.36
N LEU A 152 7.92 -18.43 21.19
CA LEU A 152 8.73 -17.63 22.13
C LEU A 152 8.25 -16.18 22.17
N ALA A 153 8.11 -15.55 21.01
CA ALA A 153 7.66 -14.16 20.90
C ALA A 153 6.25 -13.92 21.45
N SER A 154 5.33 -14.87 21.26
CA SER A 154 3.93 -14.77 21.70
C SER A 154 3.67 -15.31 23.10
N GLN A 155 4.72 -15.66 23.86
CA GLN A 155 4.61 -16.30 25.17
C GLN A 155 3.88 -17.68 25.14
N MET A 156 3.60 -18.24 23.96
CA MET A 156 2.93 -19.53 23.77
C MET A 156 3.89 -20.73 23.84
N ALA A 157 5.16 -20.54 24.20
CA ALA A 157 6.16 -21.62 24.21
C ALA A 157 6.03 -22.60 25.40
N GLY A 158 5.29 -22.26 26.46
CA GLY A 158 5.11 -23.13 27.64
C GLY A 158 6.37 -23.36 28.49
N ILE A 159 7.45 -22.61 28.25
CA ILE A 159 8.74 -22.75 28.94
C ILE A 159 8.81 -21.93 30.25
N PRO A 160 9.75 -22.22 31.15
CA PRO A 160 9.91 -21.47 32.41
C PRO A 160 10.14 -19.98 32.20
N ARG A 161 9.68 -19.18 33.18
CA ARG A 161 9.82 -17.73 33.16
C ARG A 161 11.28 -17.29 33.27
N ASP A 162 11.91 -17.74 34.35
CA ASP A 162 13.26 -17.37 34.80
C ASP A 162 14.09 -18.63 35.12
N PHE A 163 15.39 -18.45 35.33
CA PHE A 163 16.35 -19.49 35.69
C PHE A 163 16.13 -20.07 37.11
N PRO A 164 16.78 -21.20 37.44
CA PRO A 164 16.94 -21.62 38.84
C PRO A 164 17.50 -20.50 39.71
N SER A 165 17.08 -20.47 40.98
CA SER A 165 17.73 -19.61 41.97
C SER A 165 19.16 -20.10 42.27
N PRO A 166 20.06 -19.19 42.67
CA PRO A 166 21.40 -19.57 43.08
C PRO A 166 21.41 -20.20 44.48
N ALA A 167 22.44 -21.00 44.75
CA ALA A 167 22.64 -21.70 46.03
C ALA A 167 22.65 -20.78 47.27
N SER A 168 22.85 -19.47 47.12
CA SER A 168 22.71 -18.47 48.20
C SER A 168 21.25 -18.20 48.58
N THR A 169 20.35 -18.18 47.59
CA THR A 169 18.90 -17.97 47.75
C THR A 169 18.22 -19.25 48.21
N ASP A 170 18.61 -20.41 47.66
CA ASP A 170 18.07 -21.71 48.10
C ASP A 170 18.32 -21.91 49.60
N ARG A 171 19.53 -21.62 50.10
CA ARG A 171 19.87 -21.63 51.54
C ARG A 171 19.14 -20.57 52.39
N GLN A 172 18.48 -19.60 51.79
CA GLN A 172 17.53 -18.71 52.50
C GLN A 172 16.13 -19.33 52.54
N LEU A 173 15.68 -19.95 51.46
CA LEU A 173 14.40 -20.68 51.40
C LEU A 173 14.41 -21.90 52.35
N GLU A 174 15.51 -22.66 52.43
CA GLU A 174 15.70 -23.73 53.42
C GLU A 174 15.49 -23.24 54.86
N ARG A 175 15.99 -22.04 55.20
CA ARG A 175 15.81 -21.40 56.52
C ARG A 175 14.37 -20.92 56.76
N LEU A 176 13.58 -20.77 55.72
CA LEU A 176 12.14 -20.49 55.77
C LEU A 176 11.28 -21.78 55.75
N GLY A 177 11.90 -22.95 55.83
CA GLY A 177 11.22 -24.25 55.93
C GLY A 177 10.96 -24.95 54.60
N PHE A 178 11.52 -24.48 53.48
CA PHE A 178 11.48 -25.22 52.22
C PHE A 178 12.37 -26.48 52.29
N PRO A 179 12.04 -27.55 51.54
CA PRO A 179 12.87 -28.76 51.51
C PRO A 179 14.31 -28.46 51.05
N SER A 180 15.29 -29.11 51.65
CA SER A 180 16.69 -28.98 51.21
C SER A 180 16.87 -29.58 49.83
N VAL A 181 17.54 -28.83 48.95
CA VAL A 181 17.78 -29.17 47.55
C VAL A 181 19.27 -29.22 47.27
N ARG A 182 19.68 -30.18 46.42
CA ARG A 182 21.05 -30.19 45.91
C ARG A 182 21.21 -28.99 44.97
N PRO A 183 22.14 -28.05 45.21
CA PRO A 183 22.31 -26.89 44.33
C PRO A 183 22.62 -27.30 42.89
N VAL A 184 22.03 -26.60 41.93
CA VAL A 184 22.40 -26.72 40.51
C VAL A 184 23.59 -25.80 40.28
N ASP A 185 24.77 -26.40 40.10
CA ASP A 185 26.05 -25.69 40.06
C ASP A 185 26.47 -25.44 38.61
N PHE A 186 26.13 -24.24 38.10
CA PHE A 186 26.58 -23.72 36.81
C PHE A 186 27.12 -22.29 36.98
N ALA A 187 27.91 -21.82 36.01
CA ALA A 187 28.60 -20.53 36.12
C ALA A 187 27.60 -19.35 36.11
N TYR A 188 27.34 -18.79 37.28
CA TYR A 188 26.50 -17.60 37.48
C TYR A 188 27.31 -16.31 37.49
N CYS A 189 26.77 -15.23 36.91
CA CYS A 189 27.41 -13.92 36.84
C CYS A 189 26.75 -12.90 37.77
N GLY A 190 27.49 -12.40 38.77
CA GLY A 190 27.06 -11.33 39.68
C GLY A 190 27.19 -11.69 41.16
N LYS A 191 26.29 -11.12 41.98
CA LYS A 191 26.09 -11.49 43.40
C LYS A 191 24.63 -11.35 43.88
N SER A 192 23.85 -10.44 43.28
CA SER A 192 22.50 -10.04 43.77
C SER A 192 21.37 -10.60 42.90
N VAL A 193 21.52 -10.57 41.58
CA VAL A 193 20.86 -11.50 40.66
C VAL A 193 21.97 -12.31 40.00
N LEU A 194 21.70 -13.59 39.79
CA LEU A 194 22.66 -14.55 39.28
C LEU A 194 22.04 -15.17 38.03
N TYR A 195 22.36 -14.57 36.89
CA TYR A 195 22.06 -15.06 35.55
C TYR A 195 23.20 -15.99 35.07
N PRO A 196 22.98 -16.91 34.12
CA PRO A 196 24.06 -17.70 33.53
C PRO A 196 25.11 -16.80 32.86
N CYS A 197 26.40 -17.03 33.13
CA CYS A 197 27.48 -16.16 32.66
C CYS A 197 27.70 -16.15 31.14
N ASN A 198 27.24 -17.19 30.43
CA ASN A 198 27.46 -17.35 29.00
C ASN A 198 26.46 -18.38 28.43
N ARG A 199 26.42 -18.45 27.09
CA ARG A 199 25.60 -19.38 26.30
C ARG A 199 25.72 -20.86 26.72
N THR A 200 26.91 -21.35 27.12
CA THR A 200 27.06 -22.72 27.63
C THR A 200 26.33 -22.93 28.96
N ALA A 201 26.59 -22.07 29.95
CA ALA A 201 25.93 -22.13 31.26
C ALA A 201 24.41 -21.94 31.15
N PHE A 202 23.94 -21.16 30.16
CA PHE A 202 22.53 -21.03 29.82
C PHE A 202 21.93 -22.38 29.37
N PHE A 203 22.57 -23.08 28.43
CA PHE A 203 22.06 -24.36 27.93
C PHE A 203 22.13 -25.48 28.99
N ASP A 204 23.15 -25.48 29.85
CA ASP A 204 23.22 -26.38 31.01
C ASP A 204 22.10 -26.11 32.03
N ALA A 205 21.76 -24.84 32.27
CA ALA A 205 20.69 -24.44 33.19
C ALA A 205 19.30 -24.85 32.72
N ILE A 206 19.00 -24.78 31.40
CA ILE A 206 17.68 -25.15 30.87
C ILE A 206 17.53 -26.66 30.61
N ARG A 207 18.62 -27.40 30.39
CA ARG A 207 18.62 -28.85 30.09
C ARG A 207 17.81 -29.70 31.08
N ASN A 208 17.74 -29.29 32.35
CA ASN A 208 17.04 -30.00 33.42
C ASN A 208 15.75 -29.29 33.89
N ARG A 209 15.20 -28.35 33.12
CA ARG A 209 13.94 -27.66 33.45
C ARG A 209 12.73 -28.43 32.89
N HIS A 210 11.77 -28.70 33.78
CA HIS A 210 10.43 -29.16 33.41
C HIS A 210 9.68 -28.04 32.65
N PRO A 211 8.87 -28.35 31.62
CA PRO A 211 8.00 -27.37 30.97
C PRO A 211 6.99 -26.79 31.97
N VAL A 212 6.58 -25.53 31.83
CA VAL A 212 5.50 -24.98 32.68
C VAL A 212 4.14 -25.48 32.20
N GLU A 213 3.96 -25.55 30.88
CA GLU A 213 2.72 -25.95 30.22
C GLU A 213 3.04 -26.49 28.81
N ALA A 214 2.09 -27.16 28.16
CA ALA A 214 2.25 -27.57 26.77
C ALA A 214 2.35 -26.35 25.82
N ALA A 215 3.24 -26.42 24.82
CA ALA A 215 3.36 -25.37 23.81
C ALA A 215 2.01 -25.16 23.08
N PHE A 216 1.69 -23.89 22.80
CA PHE A 216 0.43 -23.41 22.23
C PHE A 216 -0.85 -23.64 23.08
N SER A 217 -0.74 -24.13 24.33
CA SER A 217 -1.89 -24.32 25.23
C SER A 217 -2.41 -22.99 25.81
N THR A 218 -1.53 -22.18 26.40
CA THR A 218 -1.87 -20.89 27.03
C THR A 218 -0.65 -19.96 27.03
N PRO A 219 -0.81 -18.61 27.03
CA PRO A 219 0.34 -17.71 27.14
C PRO A 219 0.94 -17.71 28.54
N ILE A 220 2.25 -17.99 28.63
CA ILE A 220 3.07 -18.00 29.84
C ILE A 220 4.32 -17.14 29.60
N TYR A 221 4.44 -16.02 30.31
CA TYR A 221 5.54 -15.07 30.13
C TYR A 221 6.93 -15.68 30.42
N SER A 222 7.91 -15.48 29.54
CA SER A 222 9.28 -15.99 29.69
C SER A 222 10.38 -15.03 29.24
N ASN A 223 11.30 -14.71 30.16
CA ASN A 223 12.56 -14.00 29.88
C ASN A 223 13.54 -14.92 29.13
N ILE A 224 13.60 -16.21 29.51
CA ILE A 224 14.36 -17.24 28.80
C ILE A 224 13.98 -17.27 27.31
N GLY A 225 12.68 -17.13 26.98
CA GLY A 225 12.20 -17.08 25.61
C GLY A 225 12.84 -15.96 24.77
N TYR A 226 13.00 -14.76 25.34
CA TYR A 226 13.67 -13.63 24.67
C TYR A 226 15.17 -13.87 24.46
N GLN A 227 15.86 -14.54 25.39
CA GLN A 227 17.28 -14.89 25.23
C GLN A 227 17.49 -15.98 24.16
N ILE A 228 16.66 -17.03 24.12
CA ILE A 228 16.71 -18.04 23.06
C ILE A 228 16.45 -17.39 21.68
N MET A 229 15.49 -16.47 21.64
CA MET A 229 15.11 -15.72 20.45
C MET A 229 16.25 -14.82 19.93
N ALA A 230 17.03 -14.20 20.83
CA ALA A 230 18.26 -13.51 20.44
C ALA A 230 19.33 -14.48 19.92
N TYR A 231 19.59 -15.62 20.57
CA TYR A 231 20.52 -16.63 20.06
C TYR A 231 20.13 -17.19 18.69
N ALA A 232 18.82 -17.27 18.39
CA ALA A 232 18.33 -17.59 17.06
C ALA A 232 18.62 -16.46 16.05
N LEU A 233 18.40 -15.19 16.40
CA LEU A 233 18.74 -14.04 15.55
C LEU A 233 20.25 -13.95 15.29
N GLU A 234 21.11 -14.25 16.27
CA GLU A 234 22.56 -14.32 16.07
C GLU A 234 22.93 -15.39 15.04
N ASN A 235 22.36 -16.58 15.16
CA ASN A 235 22.63 -17.70 14.26
C ASN A 235 22.00 -17.53 12.87
N ILE A 236 20.92 -16.74 12.75
CA ILE A 236 20.29 -16.38 11.46
C ILE A 236 21.12 -15.33 10.71
N THR A 237 21.72 -14.36 11.42
CA THR A 237 22.42 -13.22 10.81
C THR A 237 23.94 -13.39 10.73
N GLY A 238 24.53 -14.27 11.53
CA GLY A 238 25.97 -14.38 11.72
C GLY A 238 26.58 -13.23 12.54
N THR A 239 25.77 -12.40 13.20
CA THR A 239 26.19 -11.20 13.95
C THR A 239 25.68 -11.21 15.39
N LYS A 240 26.26 -10.44 16.30
CA LYS A 240 25.86 -10.45 17.72
C LYS A 240 24.63 -9.57 17.96
N TYR A 241 23.77 -9.95 18.92
CA TYR A 241 22.50 -9.24 19.15
C TYR A 241 22.63 -7.71 19.36
N PRO A 242 23.66 -7.17 20.05
CA PRO A 242 23.87 -5.72 20.14
C PRO A 242 24.13 -5.06 18.78
N ASP A 243 24.83 -5.75 17.87
CA ASP A 243 25.11 -5.26 16.51
C ASP A 243 23.86 -5.35 15.63
N ILE A 244 23.03 -6.40 15.80
CA ILE A 244 21.72 -6.52 15.17
C ILE A 244 20.82 -5.35 15.60
N LEU A 245 20.69 -5.12 16.90
CA LEU A 245 19.91 -4.01 17.47
C LEU A 245 20.40 -2.65 16.94
N SER A 246 21.72 -2.48 16.87
CA SER A 246 22.35 -1.27 16.33
C SER A 246 21.99 -1.05 14.85
N ARG A 247 22.28 -2.04 14.00
CA ARG A 247 22.11 -1.98 12.55
C ARG A 247 20.64 -1.96 12.10
N GLN A 248 19.75 -2.65 12.81
CA GLN A 248 18.36 -2.84 12.39
C GLN A 248 17.37 -1.87 13.06
N LEU A 249 17.74 -1.18 14.15
CA LEU A 249 16.84 -0.29 14.87
C LEU A 249 17.47 1.06 15.24
N ILE A 250 18.60 1.07 15.95
CA ILE A 250 19.19 2.31 16.50
C ILE A 250 19.66 3.25 15.39
N VAL A 251 20.48 2.75 14.46
CA VAL A 251 21.04 3.56 13.37
C VAL A 251 19.98 3.98 12.34
N PRO A 252 19.09 3.09 11.82
CA PRO A 252 18.07 3.50 10.85
C PRO A 252 17.07 4.53 11.37
N LEU A 253 16.69 4.47 12.65
CA LEU A 253 15.73 5.40 13.23
C LEU A 253 16.36 6.67 13.81
N GLY A 254 17.70 6.69 13.99
CA GLY A 254 18.43 7.83 14.57
C GLY A 254 18.25 7.95 16.09
N LEU A 255 18.26 6.83 16.82
CA LEU A 255 18.02 6.78 18.27
C LEU A 255 19.28 7.21 19.04
N ASN A 256 19.35 8.48 19.44
CA ASN A 256 20.59 9.10 19.95
C ASN A 256 20.91 8.77 21.42
N PHE A 257 19.93 8.24 22.17
CA PHE A 257 20.03 7.97 23.60
C PHE A 257 19.70 6.50 23.94
N THR A 258 19.81 5.61 22.94
CA THR A 258 19.51 4.18 23.04
C THR A 258 20.77 3.34 22.93
N SER A 259 21.01 2.42 23.87
CA SER A 259 22.20 1.57 23.90
C SER A 259 21.96 0.20 24.56
N TYR A 260 22.58 -0.86 24.04
CA TYR A 260 22.49 -2.19 24.66
C TYR A 260 23.24 -2.27 26.00
N ALA A 261 24.41 -1.63 26.07
CA ALA A 261 25.23 -1.54 27.27
C ALA A 261 24.99 -0.22 28.01
N LYS A 262 25.44 -0.16 29.28
CA LYS A 262 25.41 1.04 30.12
C LYS A 262 26.07 2.23 29.39
N PRO A 263 25.39 3.38 29.26
CA PRO A 263 25.97 4.62 28.73
C PRO A 263 27.30 5.01 29.40
N ALA A 264 28.26 5.47 28.58
CA ALA A 264 29.62 5.81 29.02
C ALA A 264 29.68 7.04 29.95
N SER A 265 28.75 7.99 29.78
CA SER A 265 28.44 9.00 30.79
C SER A 265 27.04 8.75 31.35
N THR A 266 26.81 9.16 32.61
CA THR A 266 25.51 9.15 33.29
C THR A 266 24.81 10.52 33.27
N ASP A 267 25.37 11.53 32.58
CA ASP A 267 24.87 12.91 32.58
C ASP A 267 23.46 13.07 31.96
N SER A 268 22.97 12.05 31.25
CA SER A 268 21.61 11.96 30.67
C SER A 268 20.75 10.86 31.30
N SER A 269 21.19 10.24 32.40
CA SER A 269 20.58 9.03 32.97
C SER A 269 20.00 9.25 34.35
N ILE A 270 18.80 8.73 34.65
CA ILE A 270 18.22 8.83 35.99
C ILE A 270 18.66 7.64 36.86
N ILE A 271 19.21 7.90 38.05
CA ILE A 271 19.69 6.86 38.98
C ILE A 271 19.10 7.12 40.38
N PRO A 272 18.03 6.40 40.77
CA PRO A 272 17.53 6.42 42.15
C PRO A 272 18.60 5.89 43.12
N ASP A 273 18.73 6.50 44.31
CA ASP A 273 19.69 6.13 45.37
C ASP A 273 21.15 6.00 44.87
N ASN A 274 21.58 4.83 44.39
CA ASN A 274 22.91 4.64 43.81
C ASN A 274 22.88 3.60 42.67
N PRO A 275 23.92 3.54 41.81
CA PRO A 275 23.90 2.69 40.62
C PRO A 275 23.70 1.20 40.92
N SER A 276 24.25 0.71 42.02
CA SER A 276 24.24 -0.72 42.35
C SER A 276 22.97 -1.14 43.13
N SER A 277 22.31 -0.23 43.86
CA SER A 277 21.01 -0.53 44.50
C SER A 277 19.83 -0.42 43.53
N SER A 278 19.84 0.57 42.63
CA SER A 278 18.84 0.73 41.56
C SER A 278 18.96 -0.29 40.42
N TRP A 279 20.14 -0.93 40.30
CA TRP A 279 20.58 -1.80 39.21
C TRP A 279 20.86 -1.07 37.88
N TYR A 280 21.24 0.20 37.94
CA TYR A 280 21.72 0.96 36.79
C TYR A 280 23.07 0.46 36.24
N ASP A 281 23.93 -0.10 37.08
CA ASP A 281 25.24 -0.64 36.67
C ASP A 281 25.26 -2.16 36.42
N VAL A 282 24.11 -2.83 36.59
CA VAL A 282 23.99 -4.28 36.39
C VAL A 282 24.01 -4.62 34.90
N ASP A 283 25.12 -5.21 34.45
CA ASP A 283 25.29 -5.85 33.15
C ASP A 283 24.50 -7.17 33.11
N THR A 284 23.44 -7.21 32.29
CA THR A 284 22.58 -8.37 32.07
C THR A 284 23.14 -9.38 31.06
N ARG A 285 24.32 -9.14 30.48
CA ARG A 285 24.98 -10.05 29.52
C ARG A 285 24.03 -10.48 28.39
N ASP A 286 23.91 -11.78 28.13
CA ASP A 286 23.08 -12.38 27.10
C ASP A 286 21.57 -12.28 27.41
N GLU A 287 21.17 -11.90 28.63
CA GLU A 287 19.78 -11.65 29.02
C GLU A 287 19.33 -10.20 28.74
N GLY A 288 20.21 -9.38 28.15
CA GLY A 288 19.86 -8.04 27.69
C GLY A 288 18.66 -7.93 26.70
N PRO A 289 18.31 -8.93 25.88
CA PRO A 289 17.07 -8.93 25.10
C PRO A 289 15.80 -8.92 25.95
N ALA A 290 15.85 -9.40 27.20
CA ALA A 290 14.69 -9.43 28.12
C ALA A 290 14.58 -8.19 29.02
N GLY A 291 15.66 -7.42 29.19
CA GLY A 291 15.65 -6.24 30.08
C GLY A 291 16.96 -5.43 30.16
N GLY A 292 17.80 -5.45 29.14
CA GLY A 292 19.12 -4.83 29.15
C GLY A 292 19.21 -3.43 28.54
N ILE A 293 18.35 -3.11 27.59
CA ILE A 293 18.53 -1.97 26.67
C ILE A 293 18.20 -0.66 27.39
N TYR A 294 19.08 0.32 27.32
CA TYR A 294 18.87 1.69 27.79
C TYR A 294 18.23 2.52 26.65
N LEU A 295 17.26 3.40 26.92
CA LEU A 295 16.66 4.32 25.94
C LEU A 295 16.06 5.60 26.56
N SER A 296 15.77 6.63 25.76
CA SER A 296 15.04 7.83 26.20
C SER A 296 13.55 7.82 25.81
N THR A 297 12.75 8.71 26.42
CA THR A 297 11.38 8.98 25.94
C THR A 297 11.34 9.45 24.49
N ALA A 298 12.28 10.30 24.06
CA ALA A 298 12.37 10.79 22.69
C ALA A 298 12.62 9.66 21.67
N ASP A 299 13.49 8.71 22.01
CA ASP A 299 13.78 7.54 21.17
C ASP A 299 12.60 6.55 21.15
N LEU A 300 11.94 6.32 22.30
CA LEU A 300 10.79 5.42 22.35
C LEU A 300 9.55 5.99 21.64
N ARG A 301 9.38 7.33 21.67
CA ARG A 301 8.49 8.08 20.76
C ARG A 301 8.83 7.81 19.30
N ARG A 302 10.11 7.92 18.92
CA ARG A 302 10.59 7.70 17.55
C ARG A 302 10.31 6.27 17.05
N ILE A 303 10.53 5.25 17.89
CA ILE A 303 10.15 3.85 17.62
C ILE A 303 8.64 3.74 17.43
N GLY A 304 7.84 4.25 18.38
CA GLY A 304 6.38 4.19 18.31
C GLY A 304 5.81 4.88 17.06
N GLN A 305 6.40 6.00 16.65
CA GLN A 305 6.07 6.67 15.39
C GLN A 305 6.40 5.79 14.18
N SER A 306 7.60 5.21 14.07
CA SER A 306 7.96 4.35 12.92
C SER A 306 7.10 3.10 12.75
N ILE A 307 6.51 2.60 13.85
CA ILE A 307 5.54 1.50 13.84
C ILE A 307 4.19 2.02 13.30
N LEU A 308 3.70 3.16 13.82
CA LEU A 308 2.42 3.74 13.40
C LEU A 308 2.44 4.31 11.96
N THR A 309 3.60 4.66 11.42
CA THR A 309 3.78 5.14 10.03
C THR A 309 4.15 4.04 9.03
N TYR A 310 4.40 2.80 9.48
CA TYR A 310 4.85 1.68 8.64
C TYR A 310 6.23 1.88 7.97
N GLU A 311 7.14 2.57 8.65
CA GLU A 311 8.44 3.00 8.11
C GLU A 311 9.46 1.85 8.02
N MET A 312 9.55 1.03 9.06
CA MET A 312 10.51 -0.09 9.14
C MET A 312 9.97 -1.41 8.59
N LEU A 313 8.66 -1.53 8.42
CA LEU A 313 7.95 -2.73 8.00
C LEU A 313 6.70 -2.32 7.22
N SER A 314 6.46 -2.96 6.08
CA SER A 314 5.33 -2.61 5.21
C SER A 314 3.97 -2.68 5.95
N PRO A 315 2.95 -1.91 5.52
CA PRO A 315 1.69 -1.80 6.25
C PRO A 315 1.05 -3.15 6.59
N SER A 316 1.08 -4.11 5.67
CA SER A 316 0.54 -5.46 5.90
C SER A 316 1.38 -6.30 6.87
N GLN A 317 2.71 -6.18 6.87
CA GLN A 317 3.58 -6.84 7.84
C GLN A 317 3.35 -6.29 9.25
N THR A 318 3.29 -4.96 9.39
CA THR A 318 3.05 -4.29 10.68
C THR A 318 1.66 -4.56 11.22
N GLN A 319 0.62 -4.47 10.39
CA GLN A 319 -0.75 -4.78 10.79
C GLN A 319 -0.93 -6.26 11.17
N ARG A 320 -0.18 -7.19 10.57
CA ARG A 320 -0.15 -8.62 10.95
C ARG A 320 0.60 -8.84 12.27
N TRP A 321 1.70 -8.12 12.50
CA TRP A 321 2.48 -8.16 13.75
C TRP A 321 1.67 -7.62 14.94
N MET A 322 0.92 -6.54 14.72
CA MET A 322 -0.04 -5.98 15.68
C MET A 322 -1.39 -6.72 15.66
N LYS A 323 -1.39 -8.05 15.73
CA LYS A 323 -2.59 -8.86 16.03
C LYS A 323 -2.39 -9.71 17.28
N PRO A 324 -3.46 -9.97 18.06
CA PRO A 324 -3.44 -11.01 19.07
C PRO A 324 -3.23 -12.38 18.40
N LEU A 325 -2.47 -13.23 19.07
CA LEU A 325 -2.23 -14.62 18.69
C LEU A 325 -2.83 -15.60 19.70
N SER A 326 -3.11 -15.14 20.93
CA SER A 326 -3.90 -15.84 21.93
C SER A 326 -4.68 -14.88 22.83
N PHE A 327 -5.68 -15.38 23.54
CA PHE A 327 -6.40 -14.67 24.58
C PHE A 327 -5.90 -15.10 25.96
N THR A 328 -6.07 -14.26 26.98
CA THR A 328 -5.88 -14.67 28.37
C THR A 328 -7.22 -15.11 28.99
N ALA A 329 -7.20 -15.50 30.27
CA ALA A 329 -8.44 -15.73 31.03
C ALA A 329 -9.24 -14.44 31.31
N ASP A 330 -8.64 -13.26 31.16
CA ASP A 330 -9.35 -11.98 31.20
C ASP A 330 -9.82 -11.58 29.79
N PRO A 331 -11.14 -11.43 29.54
CA PRO A 331 -11.64 -10.98 28.24
C PRO A 331 -11.26 -9.54 27.87
N GLN A 332 -10.61 -8.77 28.75
CA GLN A 332 -10.02 -7.47 28.42
C GLN A 332 -8.53 -7.57 28.00
N VAL A 333 -7.89 -8.75 28.02
CA VAL A 333 -6.45 -8.91 27.73
C VAL A 333 -6.17 -10.07 26.78
N ALA A 334 -5.41 -9.79 25.72
CA ALA A 334 -4.89 -10.74 24.75
C ALA A 334 -3.36 -10.61 24.61
N VAL A 335 -2.72 -11.58 23.97
CA VAL A 335 -1.26 -11.63 23.77
C VAL A 335 -0.94 -11.76 22.29
N GLY A 336 -0.11 -10.86 21.75
CA GLY A 336 0.48 -10.92 20.41
C GLY A 336 1.95 -11.35 20.45
N ALA A 337 2.65 -11.30 19.31
CA ALA A 337 4.09 -11.57 19.22
C ALA A 337 4.89 -10.26 19.12
N PRO A 338 4.94 -9.42 20.18
CA PRO A 338 5.01 -9.83 21.59
C PRO A 338 4.10 -9.02 22.52
N TRP A 339 3.10 -8.36 21.94
CA TRP A 339 2.30 -7.33 22.58
C TRP A 339 1.47 -7.88 23.75
N GLU A 340 1.50 -7.18 24.88
CA GLU A 340 0.47 -7.23 25.91
C GLU A 340 -0.70 -6.35 25.42
N ILE A 341 -1.76 -6.96 24.90
CA ILE A 341 -2.84 -6.25 24.20
C ILE A 341 -4.03 -6.08 25.15
N ALA A 342 -4.17 -4.88 25.72
CA ALA A 342 -5.24 -4.53 26.63
C ALA A 342 -6.40 -3.83 25.89
N ARG A 343 -7.65 -4.08 26.29
CA ARG A 343 -8.79 -3.35 25.75
C ARG A 343 -8.76 -1.90 26.24
N VAL A 344 -9.12 -0.97 25.35
CA VAL A 344 -9.23 0.46 25.69
C VAL A 344 -10.36 0.68 26.71
N PRO A 345 -10.11 1.34 27.86
CA PRO A 345 -11.18 1.67 28.81
C PRO A 345 -12.14 2.73 28.28
N SER A 346 -13.41 2.64 28.69
CA SER A 346 -14.45 3.69 28.50
C SER A 346 -14.85 4.02 27.05
N THR A 347 -14.62 3.13 26.08
CA THR A 347 -15.11 3.27 24.70
C THR A 347 -16.43 2.54 24.46
N ASN A 348 -17.34 3.15 23.69
CA ASN A 348 -18.58 2.51 23.24
C ASN A 348 -18.35 1.42 22.16
N ARG A 349 -17.14 1.35 21.59
CA ARG A 349 -16.70 0.34 20.64
C ARG A 349 -15.51 -0.46 21.21
N THR A 350 -15.31 -1.69 20.76
CA THR A 350 -14.18 -2.52 21.20
C THR A 350 -12.91 -2.15 20.42
N SER A 351 -12.09 -1.28 20.99
CA SER A 351 -10.73 -0.97 20.52
C SER A 351 -9.68 -1.51 21.48
N TRP A 352 -8.46 -1.66 20.98
CA TRP A 352 -7.34 -2.28 21.69
C TRP A 352 -6.12 -1.38 21.72
N MET A 353 -5.38 -1.46 22.82
CA MET A 353 -4.14 -0.78 23.09
C MET A 353 -3.02 -1.81 23.10
N TYR A 354 -2.04 -1.63 22.24
CA TYR A 354 -0.92 -2.56 22.06
C TYR A 354 0.22 -2.11 22.96
N THR A 355 0.41 -2.80 24.08
CA THR A 355 1.41 -2.42 25.07
C THR A 355 2.59 -3.38 25.12
N LYS A 356 3.72 -2.90 25.61
CA LYS A 356 4.85 -3.74 26.03
C LYS A 356 5.49 -3.13 27.26
N GLY A 357 5.40 -3.84 28.38
CA GLY A 357 5.96 -3.46 29.67
C GLY A 357 7.36 -4.02 29.91
N GLY A 358 8.10 -3.37 30.80
CA GLY A 358 9.41 -3.80 31.29
C GLY A 358 9.63 -3.42 32.75
N LYS A 359 10.41 -4.24 33.48
CA LYS A 359 10.88 -3.92 34.83
C LYS A 359 12.23 -4.57 35.10
N LEU A 360 13.18 -3.80 35.63
CA LEU A 360 14.42 -4.31 36.21
C LEU A 360 14.90 -3.38 37.33
N GLY A 361 15.25 -3.94 38.49
CA GLY A 361 15.66 -3.16 39.66
C GLY A 361 14.60 -2.13 40.07
N MET A 362 15.00 -0.86 40.18
CA MET A 362 14.11 0.29 40.44
C MET A 362 13.54 0.94 39.16
N TYR A 363 13.71 0.33 37.99
CA TYR A 363 13.21 0.85 36.72
C TYR A 363 11.95 0.11 36.27
N SER A 364 10.98 0.84 35.72
CA SER A 364 9.81 0.26 35.06
C SER A 364 9.39 1.11 33.86
N SER A 365 8.88 0.46 32.82
CA SER A 365 8.71 1.05 31.50
C SER A 365 7.48 0.49 30.80
N LEU A 366 6.84 1.31 29.96
CA LEU A 366 5.74 0.92 29.09
C LEU A 366 5.72 1.77 27.82
N ILE A 367 5.64 1.12 26.66
CA ILE A 367 5.09 1.72 25.44
C ILE A 367 3.66 1.22 25.24
N ALA A 368 2.77 2.09 24.76
CA ALA A 368 1.38 1.80 24.44
C ALA A 368 0.98 2.45 23.12
N LEU A 369 0.56 1.66 22.13
CA LEU A 369 0.15 2.13 20.81
C LEU A 369 -1.36 1.98 20.60
N LEU A 370 -1.96 3.02 20.02
CA LEU A 370 -3.40 3.14 19.71
C LEU A 370 -3.57 3.33 18.18
N PRO A 371 -3.39 2.26 17.38
CA PRO A 371 -3.30 2.37 15.92
C PRO A 371 -4.57 2.89 15.26
N ASP A 372 -5.74 2.59 15.82
CA ASP A 372 -7.06 3.13 15.41
C ASP A 372 -7.09 4.67 15.33
N TRP A 373 -6.24 5.37 16.08
CA TRP A 373 -6.16 6.83 16.11
C TRP A 373 -4.77 7.38 15.76
N GLY A 374 -3.82 6.54 15.36
CA GLY A 374 -2.44 6.97 15.03
C GLY A 374 -1.69 7.60 16.19
N VAL A 375 -1.99 7.21 17.44
CA VAL A 375 -1.44 7.79 18.68
C VAL A 375 -0.58 6.77 19.42
N GLY A 376 0.48 7.27 20.08
CA GLY A 376 1.25 6.50 21.05
C GLY A 376 1.36 7.22 22.39
N LEU A 377 1.56 6.42 23.44
CA LEU A 377 1.81 6.83 24.81
C LEU A 377 3.03 6.07 25.33
N THR A 378 3.96 6.80 25.94
CA THR A 378 5.12 6.24 26.63
C THR A 378 5.11 6.66 28.10
N VAL A 379 5.36 5.71 29.00
CA VAL A 379 5.55 5.96 30.44
C VAL A 379 6.85 5.27 30.88
N LEU A 380 7.82 6.04 31.36
CA LEU A 380 9.10 5.55 31.87
C LEU A 380 9.31 6.06 33.29
N ALA A 381 9.64 5.16 34.23
CA ALA A 381 9.72 5.46 35.65
C ALA A 381 10.96 4.85 36.32
N ALA A 382 11.51 5.58 37.30
CA ALA A 382 12.69 5.19 38.05
C ALA A 382 12.53 5.57 39.53
N GLY A 383 12.48 4.57 40.41
CA GLY A 383 12.29 4.71 41.86
C GLY A 383 11.62 3.49 42.48
N PRO A 384 11.42 3.46 43.82
CA PRO A 384 10.80 2.33 44.51
C PRO A 384 9.40 1.98 43.99
N ASP A 385 8.63 3.00 43.61
CA ASP A 385 7.24 2.90 43.16
C ASP A 385 7.08 2.99 41.63
N ALA A 386 8.18 2.85 40.87
CA ALA A 386 8.13 2.80 39.41
C ALA A 386 7.10 1.80 38.82
N PRO A 387 6.81 0.63 39.44
CA PRO A 387 5.72 -0.24 39.00
C PRO A 387 4.31 0.34 39.19
N GLY A 388 4.07 1.11 40.26
CA GLY A 388 2.79 1.76 40.52
C GLY A 388 2.48 2.87 39.51
N ILE A 389 3.49 3.69 39.19
CA ILE A 389 3.46 4.68 38.10
C ILE A 389 2.99 4.04 36.80
N VAL A 390 3.65 2.96 36.39
CA VAL A 390 3.42 2.26 35.11
C VAL A 390 2.07 1.53 35.09
N GLY A 391 1.59 1.02 36.23
CA GLY A 391 0.27 0.38 36.32
C GLY A 391 -0.91 1.36 36.21
N MET A 392 -0.79 2.56 36.80
CA MET A 392 -1.94 3.48 36.95
C MET A 392 -2.06 4.54 35.85
N ILE A 393 -0.94 5.19 35.46
CA ILE A 393 -0.98 6.34 34.55
C ILE A 393 -1.56 6.01 33.16
N PRO A 394 -1.25 4.86 32.52
CA PRO A 394 -1.77 4.57 31.17
C PRO A 394 -3.30 4.47 31.13
N GLY A 395 -3.91 3.75 32.07
CA GLY A 395 -5.38 3.62 32.15
C GLY A 395 -6.06 4.98 32.37
N ALA A 396 -5.51 5.80 33.28
CA ALA A 396 -6.01 7.14 33.55
C ALA A 396 -5.94 8.05 32.30
N VAL A 397 -4.78 8.13 31.64
CA VAL A 397 -4.56 8.93 30.43
C VAL A 397 -5.50 8.49 29.30
N VAL A 398 -5.53 7.18 29.00
CA VAL A 398 -6.27 6.64 27.84
C VAL A 398 -7.79 6.79 28.02
N SER A 399 -8.31 6.61 29.23
CA SER A 399 -9.74 6.81 29.54
C SER A 399 -10.25 8.22 29.25
N LYS A 400 -9.36 9.23 29.28
CA LYS A 400 -9.65 10.63 28.95
C LYS A 400 -9.33 10.96 27.50
N LEU A 401 -8.18 10.51 27.00
CA LEU A 401 -7.67 10.85 25.68
C LEU A 401 -8.53 10.28 24.54
N VAL A 402 -8.99 9.03 24.65
CA VAL A 402 -9.68 8.36 23.54
C VAL A 402 -11.04 9.00 23.19
N PRO A 403 -11.92 9.34 24.14
CA PRO A 403 -13.14 10.11 23.84
C PRO A 403 -12.87 11.44 23.11
N ALA A 404 -11.73 12.10 23.38
CA ALA A 404 -11.33 13.32 22.68
C ALA A 404 -10.81 13.04 21.26
N LEU A 405 -10.09 11.93 21.05
CA LEU A 405 -9.66 11.46 19.72
C LEU A 405 -10.86 11.08 18.84
N GLU A 406 -11.87 10.40 19.39
CA GLU A 406 -13.12 10.11 18.65
C GLU A 406 -13.88 11.39 18.26
N GLN A 407 -13.94 12.39 19.15
CA GLN A 407 -14.52 13.70 18.79
C GLN A 407 -13.73 14.42 17.70
N ALA A 408 -12.40 14.38 17.75
CA ALA A 408 -11.54 14.97 16.72
C ALA A 408 -11.76 14.29 15.35
N ALA A 409 -11.75 12.95 15.31
CA ALA A 409 -12.05 12.17 14.11
C ALA A 409 -13.46 12.50 13.55
N LYS A 410 -14.49 12.53 14.41
CA LYS A 410 -15.86 12.91 14.02
C LYS A 410 -15.94 14.34 13.48
N ARG A 411 -15.21 15.31 14.05
CA ARG A 411 -15.14 16.70 13.52
C ARG A 411 -14.41 16.80 12.18
N GLN A 412 -13.31 16.09 12.00
CA GLN A 412 -12.57 16.09 10.73
C GLN A 412 -13.39 15.39 9.63
N ALA A 413 -13.95 14.22 9.91
CA ALA A 413 -14.79 13.48 8.97
C ALA A 413 -16.07 14.24 8.56
N ARG A 414 -16.62 15.08 9.44
CA ARG A 414 -17.71 16.01 9.09
C ARG A 414 -17.33 17.03 8.03
N ARG A 415 -16.12 17.59 8.12
CA ARG A 415 -15.62 18.60 7.18
C ARG A 415 -15.20 18.00 5.84
N SER A 416 -14.68 16.77 5.85
CA SER A 416 -14.10 16.13 4.66
C SER A 416 -15.08 15.24 3.87
N TYR A 417 -16.05 14.58 4.53
CA TYR A 417 -16.88 13.55 3.89
C TYR A 417 -18.40 13.66 4.11
N SER A 418 -18.88 14.60 4.94
CA SER A 418 -20.34 14.79 5.08
C SER A 418 -20.86 15.75 4.03
N GLY A 419 -21.85 15.33 3.23
CA GLY A 419 -22.31 16.08 2.07
C GLY A 419 -23.20 15.27 1.14
N ARG A 420 -23.44 15.81 -0.06
CA ARG A 420 -24.09 15.12 -1.18
C ARG A 420 -23.07 14.89 -2.29
N TYR A 421 -23.06 13.68 -2.82
CA TYR A 421 -22.31 13.24 -3.98
C TYR A 421 -23.30 12.87 -5.09
N GLY A 422 -23.00 13.17 -6.34
CA GLY A 422 -23.94 12.97 -7.46
C GLY A 422 -25.15 13.92 -7.44
N ASP A 423 -26.17 13.60 -8.23
CA ASP A 423 -27.22 14.51 -8.67
C ASP A 423 -28.62 14.18 -8.08
N GLY A 424 -29.69 14.67 -8.74
CA GLY A 424 -31.09 14.42 -8.40
C GLY A 424 -31.59 12.98 -8.55
N LYS A 425 -30.93 12.16 -9.38
CA LYS A 425 -31.34 10.79 -9.72
C LYS A 425 -30.31 9.74 -9.31
N ASN A 426 -29.03 10.06 -9.48
CA ASN A 426 -27.88 9.19 -9.22
C ASN A 426 -26.99 9.90 -8.19
N GLY A 427 -27.18 9.60 -6.90
CA GLY A 427 -26.54 10.35 -5.83
C GLY A 427 -26.64 9.74 -4.44
N LEU A 428 -25.68 10.11 -3.59
CA LEU A 428 -25.42 9.57 -2.26
C LEU A 428 -25.29 10.71 -1.25
N LYS A 429 -25.90 10.60 -0.07
CA LYS A 429 -25.77 11.61 1.00
C LYS A 429 -25.14 10.99 2.25
N LEU A 430 -23.98 11.50 2.65
CA LEU A 430 -23.20 11.02 3.79
C LEU A 430 -23.26 11.97 4.98
N ALA A 431 -23.27 11.43 6.20
CA ALA A 431 -23.23 12.20 7.44
C ALA A 431 -22.57 11.44 8.60
N VAL A 432 -21.76 12.13 9.40
CA VAL A 432 -21.32 11.64 10.71
C VAL A 432 -22.43 11.85 11.75
N GLN A 433 -22.81 10.78 12.44
CA GLN A 433 -23.81 10.77 13.52
C GLN A 433 -23.09 10.47 14.84
N ASP A 434 -23.21 11.31 15.87
CA ASP A 434 -22.31 11.23 17.05
C ASP A 434 -22.40 9.90 17.84
N SER A 435 -23.59 9.30 17.86
CA SER A 435 -23.91 8.07 18.58
C SER A 435 -23.63 6.79 17.79
N LEU A 436 -23.13 6.86 16.55
CA LEU A 436 -22.91 5.72 15.67
C LEU A 436 -21.48 5.73 15.09
N PRO A 437 -20.85 4.57 14.83
CA PRO A 437 -19.51 4.49 14.26
C PRO A 437 -19.52 4.80 12.75
N GLY A 438 -18.43 5.31 12.19
CA GLY A 438 -18.26 5.51 10.75
C GLY A 438 -19.25 6.47 10.07
N LEU A 439 -19.12 6.63 8.74
CA LEU A 439 -19.99 7.50 7.96
C LEU A 439 -21.33 6.83 7.71
N GLY A 440 -22.42 7.46 8.14
CA GLY A 440 -23.77 7.00 7.82
C GLY A 440 -24.17 7.45 6.42
N VAL A 441 -24.64 6.52 5.59
CA VAL A 441 -25.46 6.89 4.43
C VAL A 441 -26.83 7.33 4.95
N THR A 442 -27.36 8.42 4.41
CA THR A 442 -28.65 9.02 4.82
C THR A 442 -29.64 9.19 3.66
N SER A 443 -29.18 8.93 2.43
CA SER A 443 -29.97 8.84 1.20
C SER A 443 -29.08 8.21 0.14
N TRP A 444 -29.63 7.30 -0.68
CA TRP A 444 -28.93 6.77 -1.85
C TRP A 444 -29.94 6.51 -2.97
N LEU A 445 -29.77 7.20 -4.09
CA LEU A 445 -30.60 7.10 -5.28
C LEU A 445 -29.78 6.56 -6.46
N VAL A 446 -30.36 5.63 -7.20
CA VAL A 446 -29.88 5.18 -8.53
C VAL A 446 -31.06 5.25 -9.51
N ASP A 447 -30.91 6.03 -10.58
CA ASP A 447 -31.98 6.45 -11.51
C ASP A 447 -33.30 6.86 -10.83
N GLY A 448 -33.17 7.56 -9.69
CA GLY A 448 -34.29 8.05 -8.89
C GLY A 448 -34.95 7.00 -7.98
N ARG A 449 -34.45 5.76 -7.96
CA ARG A 449 -34.93 4.69 -7.06
C ARG A 449 -34.18 4.74 -5.74
N ASP A 450 -34.90 4.65 -4.62
CA ASP A 450 -34.31 4.57 -3.28
C ASP A 450 -33.66 3.18 -3.05
N MET A 451 -32.36 3.19 -2.84
CA MET A 451 -31.58 1.98 -2.58
C MET A 451 -31.75 1.46 -1.16
N PHE A 452 -32.28 2.23 -0.19
CA PHE A 452 -32.61 1.71 1.14
C PHE A 452 -33.68 0.62 1.08
N HIS A 453 -34.67 0.77 0.20
CA HIS A 453 -35.63 -0.30 -0.07
C HIS A 453 -34.96 -1.53 -0.71
N SER A 454 -34.20 -1.34 -1.79
CA SER A 454 -33.54 -2.43 -2.53
C SER A 454 -32.58 -3.24 -1.65
N ILE A 455 -31.70 -2.59 -0.90
CA ILE A 455 -30.71 -3.25 -0.05
C ILE A 455 -31.39 -3.92 1.16
N ARG A 456 -32.48 -3.35 1.72
CA ARG A 456 -33.27 -4.00 2.77
C ARG A 456 -33.84 -5.34 2.30
N LEU A 457 -34.38 -5.44 1.08
CA LEU A 457 -34.89 -6.70 0.53
C LEU A 457 -33.78 -7.74 0.36
N ILE A 458 -32.60 -7.33 -0.14
CA ILE A 458 -31.44 -8.22 -0.31
C ILE A 458 -30.92 -8.72 1.05
N VAL A 459 -30.62 -7.82 1.98
CA VAL A 459 -29.97 -8.13 3.27
C VAL A 459 -30.88 -8.85 4.26
N SER A 460 -32.21 -8.77 4.08
CA SER A 460 -33.19 -9.54 4.86
C SER A 460 -33.67 -10.83 4.16
N GLU A 461 -33.12 -11.15 2.98
CA GLU A 461 -33.50 -12.32 2.14
C GLU A 461 -35.02 -12.47 1.94
N SER A 462 -35.75 -11.35 1.93
CA SER A 462 -37.21 -11.32 2.07
C SER A 462 -37.86 -10.40 1.05
N SER A 463 -38.91 -10.89 0.39
CA SER A 463 -39.74 -10.13 -0.57
C SER A 463 -40.58 -9.02 0.07
N THR A 464 -40.62 -8.94 1.41
CA THR A 464 -41.28 -7.86 2.16
C THR A 464 -40.28 -7.06 3.00
N GLY A 465 -39.27 -7.74 3.57
CA GLY A 465 -38.20 -7.18 4.39
C GLY A 465 -38.68 -6.52 5.70
N SER A 466 -38.37 -7.11 6.85
CA SER A 466 -38.60 -6.50 8.16
C SER A 466 -37.42 -5.61 8.61
N GLY A 467 -37.65 -4.73 9.59
CA GLY A 467 -36.64 -3.81 10.14
C GLY A 467 -36.21 -2.67 9.20
N ASN A 468 -35.30 -1.82 9.68
CA ASN A 468 -34.69 -0.74 8.89
C ASN A 468 -33.24 -1.09 8.58
N VAL A 469 -32.78 -0.86 7.35
CA VAL A 469 -31.36 -1.07 7.00
C VAL A 469 -30.52 0.14 7.39
N SER A 470 -29.50 -0.11 8.21
CA SER A 470 -28.37 0.78 8.42
C SER A 470 -27.33 0.50 7.34
N MET A 471 -26.85 1.54 6.66
CA MET A 471 -25.70 1.46 5.76
C MET A 471 -24.60 2.37 6.28
N ARG A 472 -23.45 1.79 6.61
CA ARG A 472 -22.33 2.53 7.19
C ARG A 472 -21.07 2.29 6.37
N LEU A 473 -20.38 3.37 6.01
CA LEU A 473 -19.10 3.29 5.31
C LEU A 473 -17.98 3.34 6.34
N TYR A 474 -17.08 2.37 6.28
CA TYR A 474 -15.84 2.31 7.05
C TYR A 474 -14.63 2.38 6.10
N PRO A 475 -13.51 3.03 6.47
CA PRO A 475 -12.32 3.11 5.63
C PRO A 475 -11.64 1.75 5.52
N THR A 476 -11.19 1.34 4.33
CA THR A 476 -10.51 0.04 4.13
C THR A 476 -9.00 0.09 4.35
N GLY A 477 -8.44 1.29 4.53
CA GLY A 477 -7.00 1.53 4.52
C GLY A 477 -6.36 1.52 3.12
N LEU A 478 -7.06 1.08 2.08
CA LEU A 478 -6.57 1.11 0.70
C LEU A 478 -6.72 2.52 0.12
N GLN A 479 -5.62 3.06 -0.43
CA GLN A 479 -5.54 4.45 -0.89
C GLN A 479 -4.67 4.56 -2.15
N ARG A 480 -4.98 5.53 -3.01
CA ARG A 480 -4.12 5.99 -4.10
C ARG A 480 -3.86 7.47 -3.91
N GLN A 481 -2.58 7.84 -3.85
CA GLN A 481 -2.15 9.24 -3.92
C GLN A 481 -1.98 9.60 -5.40
N THR A 482 -2.56 10.73 -5.82
CA THR A 482 -2.35 11.31 -7.15
C THR A 482 -1.61 12.63 -6.98
N ASP A 483 -0.54 12.82 -7.76
CA ASP A 483 0.40 13.91 -7.57
C ASP A 483 -0.30 15.28 -7.67
N GLY A 484 -0.23 16.06 -6.58
CA GLY A 484 -0.57 17.48 -6.58
C GLY A 484 -1.71 17.93 -5.65
N LYS A 485 -2.60 17.03 -5.19
CA LYS A 485 -3.52 17.25 -4.02
C LYS A 485 -4.54 16.13 -3.75
N ALA A 486 -4.88 15.30 -4.73
CA ALA A 486 -5.95 14.32 -4.59
C ALA A 486 -5.48 13.04 -3.87
N ARG A 487 -6.29 12.58 -2.90
CA ARG A 487 -6.15 11.29 -2.22
C ARG A 487 -7.43 10.50 -2.46
N THR A 488 -7.36 9.46 -3.29
CA THR A 488 -8.49 8.55 -3.49
C THR A 488 -8.45 7.50 -2.37
N GLU A 489 -9.47 7.48 -1.54
CA GLU A 489 -9.60 6.56 -0.41
C GLU A 489 -10.68 5.51 -0.70
N SER A 490 -10.40 4.24 -0.42
CA SER A 490 -11.40 3.17 -0.49
C SER A 490 -12.15 3.07 0.83
N TRP A 491 -13.48 2.98 0.70
CA TRP A 491 -14.42 2.77 1.79
C TRP A 491 -15.26 1.53 1.47
N ARG A 492 -15.63 0.75 2.49
CA ARG A 492 -16.52 -0.42 2.35
C ARG A 492 -17.84 -0.12 3.05
N ALA A 493 -18.94 -0.36 2.36
CA ALA A 493 -20.26 -0.35 2.97
C ALA A 493 -20.49 -1.65 3.76
N VAL A 494 -21.01 -1.49 4.97
CA VAL A 494 -21.54 -2.58 5.80
C VAL A 494 -23.04 -2.31 5.98
N TYR A 495 -23.83 -3.37 5.82
CA TYR A 495 -25.29 -3.32 5.84
C TYR A 495 -25.81 -4.17 7.01
N GLU A 496 -26.67 -3.58 7.83
CA GLU A 496 -27.20 -4.22 9.05
C GLU A 496 -28.71 -3.92 9.17
N ILE A 497 -29.54 -4.93 9.44
CA ILE A 497 -30.96 -4.72 9.75
C ILE A 497 -31.09 -4.35 11.23
N ILE A 498 -31.33 -3.07 11.50
CA ILE A 498 -31.70 -2.57 12.81
C ILE A 498 -33.21 -2.71 12.97
N ASP A 499 -33.62 -3.53 13.94
CA ASP A 499 -35.01 -3.66 14.37
C ASP A 499 -35.06 -3.71 15.90
N ALA A 500 -36.15 -3.21 16.50
CA ALA A 500 -36.38 -3.31 17.94
C ALA A 500 -36.70 -4.76 18.37
N SER A 501 -37.14 -5.60 17.43
CA SER A 501 -37.38 -7.04 17.64
C SER A 501 -36.14 -7.91 17.42
N SER A 502 -35.07 -7.39 16.79
CA SER A 502 -33.84 -8.15 16.58
C SER A 502 -33.15 -8.41 17.93
N PRO A 503 -32.90 -9.68 18.33
CA PRO A 503 -32.15 -9.95 19.55
C PRO A 503 -30.75 -9.35 19.41
N SER A 504 -30.31 -8.60 20.42
CA SER A 504 -29.01 -7.91 20.42
C SER A 504 -27.87 -8.93 20.27
N SER A 505 -27.30 -9.02 19.07
CA SER A 505 -26.28 -10.01 18.74
C SER A 505 -24.98 -9.73 19.49
N SER A 506 -24.79 -10.42 20.62
CA SER A 506 -23.57 -10.40 21.43
C SER A 506 -22.32 -10.90 20.70
N TYR A 507 -22.48 -11.39 19.46
CA TYR A 507 -21.43 -11.98 18.63
C TYR A 507 -20.90 -11.04 17.52
N CYS A 508 -21.44 -9.83 17.36
CA CYS A 508 -20.92 -8.83 16.41
C CYS A 508 -20.73 -9.37 14.98
N ALA A 509 -21.73 -10.10 14.46
CA ALA A 509 -21.63 -10.91 13.25
C ALA A 509 -21.41 -10.13 11.93
N SER A 510 -21.44 -8.79 11.96
CA SER A 510 -21.33 -7.90 10.79
C SER A 510 -20.04 -8.06 9.98
N TRP A 511 -19.03 -8.75 10.51
CA TRP A 511 -17.81 -9.12 9.77
C TRP A 511 -18.03 -10.28 8.77
N PHE A 512 -19.01 -11.15 8.99
CA PHE A 512 -19.38 -12.23 8.05
C PHE A 512 -20.11 -11.69 6.80
N SER A 513 -20.82 -10.57 6.93
CA SER A 513 -21.66 -9.99 5.87
C SER A 513 -20.98 -8.86 5.06
N VAL A 514 -19.70 -8.55 5.34
CA VAL A 514 -18.92 -7.60 4.54
C VAL A 514 -18.81 -8.11 3.11
N ASP A 515 -19.13 -7.24 2.15
CA ASP A 515 -19.11 -7.56 0.71
C ASP A 515 -20.07 -8.67 0.26
N SER A 516 -21.02 -9.10 1.11
CA SER A 516 -22.05 -10.07 0.73
C SER A 516 -22.99 -9.55 -0.37
N VAL A 517 -23.31 -8.24 -0.32
CA VAL A 517 -24.14 -7.57 -1.33
C VAL A 517 -23.28 -7.14 -2.52
N THR A 518 -23.01 -8.08 -3.43
CA THR A 518 -22.42 -7.80 -4.75
C THR A 518 -23.50 -7.69 -5.83
N TYR A 519 -23.21 -6.93 -6.88
CA TYR A 519 -24.02 -6.86 -8.10
C TYR A 519 -23.11 -6.95 -9.31
N GLY A 520 -23.46 -7.78 -10.30
CA GLY A 520 -22.70 -8.01 -11.53
C GLY A 520 -21.37 -8.79 -11.36
N GLY A 521 -20.64 -8.58 -10.26
CA GLY A 521 -19.33 -9.21 -10.00
C GLY A 521 -18.15 -8.58 -10.76
N PHE A 522 -18.43 -7.62 -11.65
CA PHE A 522 -17.43 -6.90 -12.43
C PHE A 522 -17.39 -5.42 -12.03
N MET A 523 -16.18 -4.85 -11.99
CA MET A 523 -15.99 -3.40 -11.99
C MET A 523 -16.28 -2.86 -13.39
N ASP A 524 -16.74 -1.62 -13.48
CA ASP A 524 -16.94 -0.96 -14.77
C ASP A 524 -15.59 -0.82 -15.50
N TYR A 525 -15.50 -1.38 -16.71
CA TYR A 525 -14.25 -1.55 -17.47
C TYR A 525 -14.18 -0.61 -18.68
N LYS A 526 -14.86 0.52 -18.56
CA LYS A 526 -14.97 1.55 -19.59
C LYS A 526 -13.76 2.45 -19.64
N VAL A 527 -13.37 2.82 -20.86
CA VAL A 527 -12.38 3.85 -21.15
C VAL A 527 -12.99 4.79 -22.19
N VAL A 528 -12.86 6.10 -21.99
CA VAL A 528 -13.28 7.08 -23.02
C VAL A 528 -12.10 7.37 -23.95
N VAL A 529 -12.29 7.18 -25.25
CA VAL A 529 -11.22 7.26 -26.25
C VAL A 529 -11.62 8.15 -27.42
N ALA A 530 -10.65 8.74 -28.13
CA ALA A 530 -10.92 9.43 -29.38
C ALA A 530 -9.79 9.30 -30.41
N ALA A 531 -10.18 9.17 -31.68
CA ALA A 531 -9.28 9.45 -32.79
C ALA A 531 -9.23 10.98 -33.03
N VAL A 532 -8.03 11.52 -33.20
CA VAL A 532 -7.81 12.93 -33.54
C VAL A 532 -7.92 13.08 -35.05
N HIS A 533 -8.96 13.76 -35.51
CA HIS A 533 -9.09 14.18 -36.91
C HIS A 533 -8.83 15.69 -36.99
N ALA A 534 -7.61 16.05 -37.36
CA ALA A 534 -7.13 17.43 -37.40
C ALA A 534 -5.99 17.55 -38.43
N ALA A 535 -5.74 18.76 -38.94
CA ALA A 535 -4.54 19.06 -39.71
C ALA A 535 -3.36 19.49 -38.79
N PRO A 536 -2.11 19.14 -39.12
CA PRO A 536 -0.93 19.65 -38.43
C PRO A 536 -0.64 21.11 -38.84
N VAL A 537 0.25 21.81 -38.14
CA VAL A 537 0.79 23.09 -38.63
C VAL A 537 1.96 22.77 -39.54
N PHE A 538 1.66 22.59 -40.83
CA PHE A 538 2.54 21.91 -41.78
C PHE A 538 3.97 22.50 -41.82
N MET A 539 4.97 21.62 -41.76
CA MET A 539 6.40 21.99 -41.78
C MET A 539 6.81 22.98 -40.66
N ASN A 540 6.10 22.94 -39.53
CA ASN A 540 6.41 23.66 -38.29
C ASN A 540 6.17 22.74 -37.08
N LYS A 541 7.25 22.14 -36.58
CA LYS A 541 7.27 21.24 -35.43
C LYS A 541 6.76 21.92 -34.17
N ALA A 542 7.26 23.12 -33.85
CA ALA A 542 6.92 23.83 -32.63
C ALA A 542 5.42 24.15 -32.53
N ALA A 543 4.84 24.75 -33.59
CA ALA A 543 3.42 25.08 -33.62
C ALA A 543 2.52 23.82 -33.66
N THR A 544 2.98 22.72 -34.26
CA THR A 544 2.25 21.45 -34.21
C THR A 544 2.34 20.79 -32.82
N THR A 545 3.48 20.87 -32.13
CA THR A 545 3.61 20.48 -30.71
C THR A 545 2.64 21.26 -29.83
N ASP A 546 2.50 22.58 -30.04
CA ASP A 546 1.52 23.40 -29.34
C ASP A 546 0.07 22.94 -29.63
N LYS A 547 -0.23 22.59 -30.89
CA LYS A 547 -1.54 22.04 -31.29
C LYS A 547 -1.83 20.68 -30.63
N VAL A 548 -0.85 19.78 -30.56
CA VAL A 548 -0.97 18.50 -29.83
C VAL A 548 -1.26 18.73 -28.34
N ILE A 549 -0.56 19.66 -27.69
CA ILE A 549 -0.78 20.03 -26.28
C ILE A 549 -2.21 20.59 -26.10
N ASN A 550 -2.67 21.47 -26.98
CA ASN A 550 -4.03 22.01 -26.94
C ASN A 550 -5.11 20.92 -27.08
N LEU A 551 -4.91 19.92 -27.96
CA LEU A 551 -5.81 18.79 -28.14
C LEU A 551 -5.82 17.86 -26.91
N ILE A 552 -4.67 17.64 -26.26
CA ILE A 552 -4.57 16.92 -24.98
C ILE A 552 -5.31 17.67 -23.85
N GLU A 553 -5.22 19.00 -23.83
CA GLU A 553 -5.95 19.84 -22.88
C GLU A 553 -7.44 20.02 -23.22
N GLN A 554 -7.87 19.75 -24.46
CA GLN A 554 -9.29 19.59 -24.80
C GLN A 554 -9.79 18.22 -24.31
N ALA A 555 -9.05 17.14 -24.61
CA ALA A 555 -9.39 15.77 -24.21
C ALA A 555 -9.65 15.65 -22.70
N GLY A 556 -8.78 16.23 -21.86
CA GLY A 556 -8.97 16.24 -20.40
C GLY A 556 -10.22 17.00 -19.94
N LYS A 557 -10.65 18.05 -20.66
CA LYS A 557 -11.92 18.78 -20.39
C LYS A 557 -13.14 17.99 -20.83
N GLU A 558 -12.98 17.15 -21.85
CA GLU A 558 -14.03 16.29 -22.40
C GLU A 558 -14.13 14.90 -21.72
N ASN A 559 -13.28 14.64 -20.72
CA ASN A 559 -13.10 13.34 -20.06
C ASN A 559 -12.70 12.20 -21.02
N ILE A 560 -11.91 12.51 -22.06
CA ILE A 560 -11.24 11.52 -22.90
C ILE A 560 -9.93 11.10 -22.22
N GLU A 561 -9.65 9.81 -22.19
CA GLU A 561 -8.53 9.22 -21.45
C GLU A 561 -7.41 8.72 -22.37
N LEU A 562 -7.73 8.42 -23.64
CA LEU A 562 -6.78 8.03 -24.69
C LEU A 562 -7.05 8.79 -25.99
N LEU A 563 -6.02 9.46 -26.52
CA LEU A 563 -6.00 9.99 -27.88
C LEU A 563 -5.12 9.13 -28.80
N VAL A 564 -5.59 8.90 -30.04
CA VAL A 564 -4.75 8.41 -31.14
C VAL A 564 -4.67 9.48 -32.21
N PHE A 565 -3.46 9.86 -32.60
CA PHE A 565 -3.20 10.87 -33.63
C PHE A 565 -2.91 10.24 -35.01
N PRO A 566 -3.11 11.00 -36.10
CA PRO A 566 -2.76 10.59 -37.46
C PRO A 566 -1.28 10.25 -37.65
N GLU A 567 -0.97 9.59 -38.77
CA GLU A 567 0.41 9.27 -39.14
C GLU A 567 1.24 10.54 -39.35
N THR A 568 2.49 10.50 -38.84
CA THR A 568 3.49 11.58 -38.95
C THR A 568 2.97 12.99 -38.66
N PHE A 569 1.98 13.11 -37.75
CA PHE A 569 1.31 14.36 -37.40
C PHE A 569 2.29 15.49 -37.05
N ILE A 570 3.40 15.21 -36.34
CA ILE A 570 4.50 16.18 -36.21
C ILE A 570 5.63 15.82 -37.21
N PRO A 571 6.04 16.71 -38.13
CA PRO A 571 5.50 18.04 -38.46
C PRO A 571 4.43 18.02 -39.58
N GLY A 572 3.90 16.84 -39.91
CA GLY A 572 2.90 16.58 -40.95
C GLY A 572 3.43 15.66 -42.06
N TYR A 573 2.60 14.75 -42.56
CA TYR A 573 2.97 13.79 -43.61
C TYR A 573 3.53 14.52 -44.86
N PRO A 574 4.67 14.10 -45.42
CA PRO A 574 5.44 14.88 -46.39
C PRO A 574 4.90 14.74 -47.82
N TYR A 575 3.66 15.17 -48.10
CA TYR A 575 2.94 14.96 -49.38
C TYR A 575 3.71 15.35 -50.66
N TRP A 576 4.71 16.23 -50.57
CA TRP A 576 5.58 16.58 -51.69
C TRP A 576 6.35 15.39 -52.26
N ILE A 577 6.56 14.30 -51.51
CA ILE A 577 7.33 13.14 -51.98
C ILE A 577 6.69 12.46 -53.19
N GLU A 578 5.36 12.54 -53.29
CA GLU A 578 4.54 12.02 -54.40
C GLU A 578 4.49 12.98 -55.60
N CYS A 579 4.87 14.26 -55.40
CA CYS A 579 4.55 15.35 -56.32
C CYS A 579 5.72 15.80 -57.22
N TYR A 580 6.97 15.66 -56.77
CA TYR A 580 8.15 16.26 -57.43
C TYR A 580 9.30 15.26 -57.65
N PRO A 581 10.19 15.44 -58.64
CA PRO A 581 11.39 14.61 -58.79
C PRO A 581 12.34 14.71 -57.58
N PRO A 582 12.99 13.60 -57.13
CA PRO A 582 13.77 13.58 -55.89
C PRO A 582 14.87 14.65 -55.77
N LEU A 583 15.55 15.01 -56.87
CA LEU A 583 16.59 16.06 -56.85
C LEU A 583 16.04 17.47 -56.58
N GLN A 584 14.75 17.74 -56.81
CA GLN A 584 14.11 19.00 -56.45
C GLN A 584 13.72 19.03 -54.96
N GLN A 585 13.43 17.87 -54.38
CA GLN A 585 12.97 17.75 -52.99
C GLN A 585 14.07 17.94 -51.94
N VAL A 586 15.37 17.94 -52.31
CA VAL A 586 16.50 17.89 -51.37
C VAL A 586 16.43 18.98 -50.29
N GLY A 587 16.07 20.21 -50.64
CA GLY A 587 15.92 21.31 -49.68
C GLY A 587 14.70 21.14 -48.75
N ALA A 588 13.60 20.58 -49.26
CA ALA A 588 12.42 20.25 -48.45
C ALA A 588 12.70 19.11 -47.47
N LEU A 589 13.38 18.05 -47.93
CA LEU A 589 13.78 16.92 -47.08
C LEU A 589 14.79 17.33 -46.00
N ALA A 590 15.73 18.23 -46.29
CA ALA A 590 16.64 18.79 -45.29
C ALA A 590 15.88 19.51 -44.18
N LYS A 591 14.99 20.46 -44.53
CA LYS A 591 14.12 21.12 -43.53
C LYS A 591 13.20 20.13 -42.82
N TYR A 592 12.71 19.11 -43.48
CA TYR A 592 11.86 18.09 -42.85
C TYR A 592 12.60 17.29 -41.77
N ALA A 593 13.91 17.09 -41.93
CA ALA A 593 14.74 16.51 -40.88
C ALA A 593 14.96 17.46 -39.68
N ASP A 594 15.08 18.77 -39.92
CA ASP A 594 15.14 19.78 -38.83
C ASP A 594 13.80 19.85 -38.06
N GLU A 595 12.69 19.81 -38.79
CA GLU A 595 11.31 19.76 -38.28
C GLU A 595 10.89 18.37 -37.78
N SER A 596 11.76 17.35 -37.84
CA SER A 596 11.49 16.02 -37.25
C SER A 596 11.81 16.01 -35.75
N VAL A 597 11.13 15.14 -35.01
CA VAL A 597 11.18 15.05 -33.54
C VAL A 597 12.30 14.11 -33.10
N VAL A 598 13.15 14.57 -32.18
CA VAL A 598 14.09 13.68 -31.47
C VAL A 598 13.38 13.16 -30.23
N VAL A 599 13.20 11.84 -30.10
CA VAL A 599 12.33 11.27 -29.06
C VAL A 599 13.00 11.16 -27.69
N GLN A 600 14.25 10.70 -27.65
CA GLN A 600 15.02 10.64 -26.41
C GLN A 600 15.57 12.03 -26.07
N ASP A 601 15.26 12.50 -24.86
CA ASP A 601 15.73 13.76 -24.27
C ASP A 601 15.38 15.03 -25.08
N GLY A 602 14.37 14.97 -25.97
CA GLY A 602 13.85 16.09 -26.78
C GLY A 602 12.76 16.92 -26.11
N ASP A 603 12.78 18.24 -26.34
CA ASP A 603 11.85 19.23 -25.73
C ASP A 603 10.39 18.96 -26.10
N GLU A 604 10.11 18.60 -27.36
CA GLU A 604 8.74 18.39 -27.83
C GLU A 604 8.07 17.24 -27.06
N ILE A 605 8.78 16.12 -26.87
CA ILE A 605 8.29 14.97 -26.10
C ILE A 605 8.22 15.28 -24.61
N ALA A 606 9.15 16.06 -24.05
CA ALA A 606 9.09 16.50 -22.65
C ALA A 606 7.85 17.39 -22.38
N ARG A 607 7.57 18.34 -23.27
CA ARG A 607 6.41 19.26 -23.17
C ARG A 607 5.07 18.54 -23.36
N ILE A 608 5.00 17.60 -24.29
CA ILE A 608 3.82 16.73 -24.50
C ILE A 608 3.61 15.80 -23.30
N SER A 609 4.67 15.16 -22.79
CA SER A 609 4.59 14.32 -21.58
C SER A 609 4.11 15.10 -20.36
N ALA A 610 4.56 16.35 -20.22
CA ALA A 610 4.06 17.25 -19.19
C ALA A 610 2.58 17.64 -19.39
N ALA A 611 2.07 17.68 -20.62
CA ALA A 611 0.64 17.89 -20.89
C ALA A 611 -0.18 16.66 -20.48
N CYS A 612 0.21 15.46 -20.91
CA CYS A 612 -0.42 14.19 -20.51
C CYS A 612 -0.55 14.08 -18.98
N ARG A 613 0.54 14.37 -18.24
CA ARG A 613 0.55 14.37 -16.77
C ARG A 613 -0.39 15.40 -16.14
N ARG A 614 -0.58 16.58 -16.75
CA ARG A 614 -1.51 17.61 -16.24
C ARG A 614 -2.98 17.22 -16.43
N THR A 615 -3.28 16.50 -17.50
CA THR A 615 -4.67 16.25 -17.94
C THR A 615 -5.17 14.84 -17.59
N GLY A 616 -4.27 13.89 -17.31
CA GLY A 616 -4.61 12.49 -17.10
C GLY A 616 -4.88 11.73 -18.40
N VAL A 617 -4.44 12.26 -19.55
CA VAL A 617 -4.70 11.72 -20.89
C VAL A 617 -3.47 10.97 -21.40
N ALA A 618 -3.63 9.71 -21.77
CA ALA A 618 -2.61 8.94 -22.51
C ALA A 618 -2.73 9.21 -24.02
N ILE A 619 -1.62 9.06 -24.77
CA ILE A 619 -1.62 9.26 -26.23
C ILE A 619 -0.83 8.19 -26.99
N SER A 620 -1.24 7.95 -28.23
CA SER A 620 -0.40 7.41 -29.31
C SER A 620 -0.25 8.47 -30.40
N LEU A 621 0.96 8.97 -30.61
CA LEU A 621 1.25 10.15 -31.43
C LEU A 621 2.14 9.80 -32.63
N GLY A 622 1.60 9.93 -33.84
CA GLY A 622 2.40 9.84 -35.07
C GLY A 622 3.37 11.01 -35.22
N ILE A 623 4.63 10.70 -35.50
CA ILE A 623 5.71 11.67 -35.75
C ILE A 623 6.59 11.21 -36.92
N SER A 624 7.26 12.17 -37.55
CA SER A 624 8.56 11.94 -38.17
C SER A 624 9.62 12.00 -37.06
N GLU A 625 10.18 10.86 -36.70
CA GLU A 625 11.27 10.74 -35.74
C GLU A 625 12.61 11.01 -36.45
N ARG A 626 13.56 11.66 -35.77
CA ARG A 626 14.97 11.75 -36.18
C ARG A 626 15.89 11.23 -35.08
N ILE A 627 16.90 10.45 -35.46
CA ILE A 627 17.93 10.01 -34.50
C ILE A 627 18.70 11.19 -33.92
N ALA A 628 18.93 11.20 -32.61
CA ALA A 628 19.52 12.34 -31.90
C ALA A 628 20.89 12.77 -32.48
N GLN A 629 21.72 11.81 -32.88
CA GLN A 629 23.07 12.03 -33.40
C GLN A 629 23.17 11.90 -34.94
N GLY A 630 22.11 12.25 -35.68
CA GLY A 630 22.14 12.20 -37.14
C GLY A 630 20.89 12.72 -37.85
N TYR A 631 20.79 12.37 -39.13
CA TYR A 631 19.71 12.79 -40.06
C TYR A 631 18.89 11.61 -40.60
N THR A 632 19.10 10.38 -40.13
CA THR A 632 18.20 9.25 -40.41
C THR A 632 16.84 9.52 -39.77
N LEU A 633 15.78 9.44 -40.58
CA LEU A 633 14.41 9.62 -40.13
C LEU A 633 13.67 8.28 -40.03
N PHE A 634 12.67 8.21 -39.16
CA PHE A 634 11.68 7.12 -39.13
C PHE A 634 10.27 7.70 -39.11
N ASN A 635 9.32 6.92 -39.60
CA ASN A 635 7.90 7.14 -39.37
C ASN A 635 7.54 6.35 -38.12
N SER A 636 7.06 7.03 -37.07
CA SER A 636 6.96 6.42 -35.74
C SER A 636 5.69 6.85 -34.99
N GLN A 637 5.13 5.93 -34.18
CA GLN A 637 4.11 6.25 -33.17
C GLN A 637 4.76 6.28 -31.79
N VAL A 638 4.75 7.45 -31.13
CA VAL A 638 5.20 7.63 -29.74
C VAL A 638 4.05 7.35 -28.78
N ASN A 639 4.26 6.48 -27.80
CA ASN A 639 3.23 6.11 -26.83
C ASN A 639 3.59 6.68 -25.45
N ILE A 640 2.71 7.48 -24.86
CA ILE A 640 2.91 8.18 -23.58
C ILE A 640 1.69 7.96 -22.69
N ASP A 641 1.89 7.51 -21.46
CA ASP A 641 0.81 7.22 -20.52
C ASP A 641 0.25 8.48 -19.81
N ALA A 642 -0.91 8.34 -19.17
CA ALA A 642 -1.64 9.40 -18.46
C ALA A 642 -0.85 10.08 -17.31
N ASN A 643 0.23 9.47 -16.83
CA ASN A 643 1.16 10.06 -15.87
C ASN A 643 2.31 10.85 -16.53
N GLY A 644 2.35 10.94 -17.86
CA GLY A 644 3.46 11.53 -18.61
C GLY A 644 4.74 10.69 -18.60
N SER A 645 4.64 9.36 -18.53
CA SER A 645 5.73 8.42 -18.82
C SER A 645 5.74 8.07 -20.30
N LEU A 646 6.86 8.33 -20.98
CA LEU A 646 7.15 7.77 -22.31
C LEU A 646 7.28 6.25 -22.19
N LEU A 647 6.38 5.51 -22.83
CA LEU A 647 6.38 4.04 -22.83
C LEU A 647 7.27 3.46 -23.94
N GLY A 648 7.43 4.20 -25.04
CA GLY A 648 8.31 3.84 -26.16
C GLY A 648 7.76 4.29 -27.51
N VAL A 649 8.45 3.87 -28.57
CA VAL A 649 8.05 4.12 -29.96
C VAL A 649 7.78 2.81 -30.70
N HIS A 650 6.79 2.82 -31.58
CA HIS A 650 6.71 1.88 -32.69
C HIS A 650 7.30 2.56 -33.94
N ARG A 651 8.25 1.93 -34.64
CA ARG A 651 8.83 2.43 -35.90
C ARG A 651 8.26 1.62 -37.05
N LYS A 652 7.73 2.29 -38.08
CA LYS A 652 7.14 1.68 -39.28
C LYS A 652 8.13 0.70 -39.92
N LEU A 653 7.81 -0.60 -39.87
CA LEU A 653 8.67 -1.70 -40.34
C LEU A 653 8.99 -1.57 -41.83
N GLN A 654 8.04 -1.07 -42.62
CA GLN A 654 8.20 -0.90 -44.05
C GLN A 654 7.60 0.42 -44.57
N PRO A 655 8.44 1.43 -44.81
CA PRO A 655 8.07 2.59 -45.61
C PRO A 655 7.58 2.17 -47.01
N THR A 656 6.45 2.73 -47.42
CA THR A 656 5.69 2.40 -48.64
C THR A 656 6.15 3.26 -49.82
N TYR A 657 6.34 2.65 -50.99
CA TYR A 657 6.62 3.37 -52.24
C TYR A 657 7.71 4.46 -52.10
N VAL A 658 7.42 5.74 -52.34
CA VAL A 658 8.38 6.86 -52.23
C VAL A 658 8.71 7.29 -50.80
N GLU A 659 7.98 6.84 -49.77
CA GLU A 659 8.34 7.06 -48.36
C GLU A 659 9.76 6.55 -48.04
N ARG A 660 10.23 5.56 -48.80
CA ARG A 660 11.59 4.99 -48.75
C ARG A 660 12.70 5.98 -49.12
N SER A 661 12.35 7.16 -49.65
CA SER A 661 13.29 8.26 -49.87
C SER A 661 13.46 9.19 -48.65
N VAL A 662 12.60 9.03 -47.63
CA VAL A 662 12.57 9.85 -46.40
C VAL A 662 12.93 9.02 -45.18
N TRP A 663 12.27 7.88 -44.98
CA TRP A 663 12.34 7.10 -43.73
C TRP A 663 13.07 5.77 -43.90
N ALA A 664 13.82 5.39 -42.87
CA ALA A 664 14.37 4.05 -42.71
C ALA A 664 13.32 3.06 -42.16
N GLN A 665 13.65 1.76 -42.22
CA GLN A 665 12.79 0.68 -41.71
C GLN A 665 12.93 0.50 -40.20
N GLY A 666 11.80 0.35 -39.50
CA GLY A 666 11.75 -0.01 -38.09
C GLY A 666 12.18 -1.46 -37.81
N GLY A 667 12.74 -1.69 -36.62
CA GLY A 667 13.11 -3.02 -36.12
C GLY A 667 12.01 -3.67 -35.27
N GLY A 668 11.99 -5.00 -35.23
CA GLY A 668 10.99 -5.79 -34.48
C GLY A 668 10.95 -5.54 -32.97
N HIS A 669 12.04 -5.02 -32.39
CA HIS A 669 12.06 -4.50 -31.01
C HIS A 669 10.98 -3.44 -30.72
N THR A 670 10.56 -2.70 -31.75
CA THR A 670 9.54 -1.65 -31.66
C THR A 670 8.12 -2.15 -31.99
N LEU A 671 7.98 -3.40 -32.44
CA LEU A 671 6.70 -4.06 -32.76
C LEU A 671 6.11 -4.70 -31.48
N ARG A 672 5.63 -3.85 -30.58
CA ARG A 672 5.16 -4.29 -29.25
C ARG A 672 3.97 -3.52 -28.72
N THR A 673 3.22 -4.17 -27.84
CA THR A 673 2.13 -3.51 -27.10
C THR A 673 2.67 -2.77 -25.88
N TYR A 674 2.17 -1.56 -25.65
CA TYR A 674 2.50 -0.70 -24.53
C TYR A 674 1.40 -0.77 -23.46
N LYS A 675 1.79 -0.86 -22.18
CA LYS A 675 0.86 -0.99 -21.05
C LYS A 675 0.53 0.38 -20.46
N LEU A 676 -0.64 0.91 -20.79
CA LEU A 676 -1.15 2.19 -20.28
C LEU A 676 -1.83 2.00 -18.92
N THR A 677 -2.03 3.10 -18.17
CA THR A 677 -2.71 3.10 -16.85
C THR A 677 -3.86 4.11 -16.72
N ALA A 678 -4.28 4.73 -17.84
CA ALA A 678 -5.56 5.42 -18.00
C ALA A 678 -6.75 4.56 -17.50
N SER A 679 -7.86 5.17 -17.07
CA SER A 679 -8.94 4.59 -16.23
C SER A 679 -8.54 4.06 -14.85
N GLY A 680 -7.24 3.95 -14.55
CA GLY A 680 -6.74 3.41 -13.28
C GLY A 680 -6.73 1.87 -13.20
N ARG A 681 -7.06 1.17 -14.29
CA ARG A 681 -6.71 -0.24 -14.52
C ARG A 681 -5.89 -0.36 -15.80
N PRO A 682 -4.80 -1.14 -15.84
CA PRO A 682 -3.93 -1.16 -17.00
C PRO A 682 -4.49 -1.99 -18.15
N PHE A 683 -4.27 -1.52 -19.38
CA PHE A 683 -4.59 -2.22 -20.62
C PHE A 683 -3.42 -2.11 -21.62
N ASN A 684 -3.40 -3.01 -22.61
CA ASN A 684 -2.34 -3.04 -23.62
C ASN A 684 -2.81 -2.33 -24.91
N LEU A 685 -2.08 -1.30 -25.32
CA LEU A 685 -2.22 -0.59 -26.58
C LEU A 685 -1.15 -1.07 -27.57
N GLY A 686 -1.54 -1.60 -28.72
CA GLY A 686 -0.64 -1.72 -29.87
C GLY A 686 -1.01 -0.70 -30.95
N GLY A 687 -0.24 -0.67 -32.03
CA GLY A 687 -0.44 0.26 -33.15
C GLY A 687 0.46 -0.11 -34.33
N LEU A 688 0.06 0.34 -35.52
CA LEU A 688 0.78 0.19 -36.79
C LEU A 688 0.54 1.43 -37.68
N CYS A 689 1.45 1.71 -38.60
CA CYS A 689 1.34 2.81 -39.56
C CYS A 689 0.93 2.33 -40.96
N CYS A 690 -0.14 2.89 -41.52
CA CYS A 690 -0.52 2.74 -42.93
C CYS A 690 -0.64 1.27 -43.38
N TRP A 691 -0.11 0.90 -44.56
CA TRP A 691 -0.20 -0.47 -45.09
C TRP A 691 0.56 -1.54 -44.29
N GLU A 692 1.19 -1.24 -43.14
CA GLU A 692 1.62 -2.28 -42.20
C GLU A 692 0.47 -3.16 -41.71
N HIS A 693 -0.76 -2.64 -41.68
CA HIS A 693 -1.96 -3.43 -41.38
C HIS A 693 -2.22 -4.54 -42.43
N THR A 694 -1.55 -4.52 -43.60
CA THR A 694 -1.55 -5.65 -44.55
C THR A 694 -0.58 -6.78 -44.15
N MET A 695 0.41 -6.49 -43.30
CA MET A 695 1.42 -7.44 -42.87
C MET A 695 0.85 -8.36 -41.78
N ASN A 696 0.32 -9.51 -42.20
CA ASN A 696 -0.26 -10.52 -41.29
C ASN A 696 0.67 -10.90 -40.12
N GLY A 697 1.98 -10.96 -40.33
CA GLY A 697 2.96 -11.21 -39.26
C GLY A 697 3.04 -10.07 -38.23
N ALA A 698 2.95 -8.81 -38.65
CA ALA A 698 2.96 -7.67 -37.73
C ALA A 698 1.69 -7.65 -36.86
N ARG A 699 0.53 -7.87 -37.47
CA ARG A 699 -0.74 -8.04 -36.76
C ARG A 699 -0.70 -9.22 -35.78
N GLN A 700 -0.17 -10.37 -36.21
CA GLN A 700 -0.05 -11.55 -35.35
C GLN A 700 0.88 -11.32 -34.15
N ALA A 701 1.97 -10.56 -34.32
CA ALA A 701 2.88 -10.21 -33.22
C ALA A 701 2.17 -9.41 -32.11
N LEU A 702 1.32 -8.44 -32.47
CA LEU A 702 0.52 -7.67 -31.50
C LEU A 702 -0.58 -8.53 -30.84
N ILE A 703 -1.22 -9.42 -31.61
CA ILE A 703 -2.19 -10.42 -31.08
C ILE A 703 -1.53 -11.32 -30.02
N THR A 704 -0.33 -11.84 -30.30
CA THR A 704 0.41 -12.68 -29.35
C THR A 704 0.93 -11.93 -28.12
N GLN A 705 0.91 -10.60 -28.13
CA GLN A 705 1.25 -9.75 -26.98
C GLN A 705 0.01 -9.30 -26.18
N HIS A 706 -1.16 -9.86 -26.48
CA HIS A 706 -2.43 -9.56 -25.81
C HIS A 706 -2.81 -8.08 -25.90
N GLU A 707 -2.82 -7.53 -27.12
CA GLU A 707 -3.43 -6.24 -27.42
C GLU A 707 -4.91 -6.18 -26.95
N HIS A 708 -5.34 -5.03 -26.44
CA HIS A 708 -6.73 -4.76 -26.01
C HIS A 708 -7.37 -3.63 -26.84
N ILE A 709 -6.56 -2.60 -27.13
CA ILE A 709 -6.89 -1.47 -28.01
C ILE A 709 -5.77 -1.37 -29.06
N HIS A 710 -6.14 -1.04 -30.30
CA HIS A 710 -5.22 -0.83 -31.40
C HIS A 710 -5.29 0.61 -31.92
N ALA A 711 -4.14 1.25 -32.12
CA ALA A 711 -3.97 2.59 -32.65
C ALA A 711 -3.51 2.55 -34.13
N GLY A 712 -4.46 2.58 -35.06
CA GLY A 712 -4.16 2.59 -36.50
C GLY A 712 -3.92 4.01 -37.01
N ALA A 713 -2.67 4.37 -37.29
CA ALA A 713 -2.30 5.69 -37.79
C ALA A 713 -2.22 5.72 -39.33
N TRP A 714 -2.79 6.76 -39.95
CA TRP A 714 -2.90 6.93 -41.40
C TRP A 714 -2.68 8.37 -41.86
N PRO A 715 -2.35 8.60 -43.14
CA PRO A 715 -2.39 9.90 -43.79
C PRO A 715 -3.73 10.11 -44.53
N ALA A 716 -3.95 11.31 -45.05
CA ALA A 716 -5.06 11.66 -45.95
C ALA A 716 -4.96 11.04 -47.37
N LEU A 717 -4.75 9.73 -47.52
CA LEU A 717 -4.47 9.10 -48.84
C LEU A 717 -5.56 9.35 -49.91
N SER A 718 -6.80 9.67 -49.52
CA SER A 718 -7.89 10.06 -50.43
C SER A 718 -7.70 11.42 -51.11
N THR A 719 -6.64 12.18 -50.82
CA THR A 719 -6.28 13.40 -51.58
C THR A 719 -5.33 13.15 -52.74
N MET A 720 -4.70 11.97 -52.80
CA MET A 720 -3.70 11.63 -53.81
C MET A 720 -4.36 11.16 -55.12
N ALA A 721 -3.86 11.63 -56.25
CA ALA A 721 -4.35 11.29 -57.58
C ALA A 721 -4.29 9.77 -57.84
N GLY A 722 -5.44 9.16 -58.12
CA GLY A 722 -5.61 7.73 -58.31
C GLY A 722 -6.04 6.98 -57.05
N PHE A 723 -6.03 7.61 -55.87
CA PHE A 723 -6.45 7.02 -54.61
C PHE A 723 -7.80 7.55 -54.09
N GLU A 724 -8.36 8.61 -54.70
CA GLU A 724 -9.53 9.33 -54.16
C GLU A 724 -10.77 8.45 -53.96
N ALA A 725 -10.96 7.42 -54.79
CA ALA A 725 -12.10 6.50 -54.71
C ALA A 725 -11.82 5.21 -53.91
N VAL A 726 -10.59 4.99 -53.43
CA VAL A 726 -10.15 3.68 -52.91
C VAL A 726 -9.38 3.74 -51.59
N ALA A 727 -8.86 4.88 -51.16
CA ALA A 727 -8.10 5.01 -49.91
C ALA A 727 -8.96 4.65 -48.68
N ASP A 728 -10.02 5.42 -48.43
CA ASP A 728 -10.94 5.25 -47.29
C ASP A 728 -11.49 3.82 -47.19
N SER A 729 -11.85 3.22 -48.32
CA SER A 729 -12.32 1.83 -48.41
C SER A 729 -11.27 0.79 -47.98
N GLN A 730 -10.00 1.02 -48.29
CA GLN A 730 -8.89 0.15 -47.86
C GLN A 730 -8.57 0.35 -46.37
N ILE A 731 -8.63 1.60 -45.87
CA ILE A 731 -8.49 1.89 -44.44
C ILE A 731 -9.60 1.17 -43.67
N GLU A 732 -10.87 1.35 -44.06
CA GLU A 732 -12.01 0.67 -43.42
C GLU A 732 -11.83 -0.85 -43.41
N ALA A 733 -11.48 -1.45 -44.54
CA ALA A 733 -11.30 -2.89 -44.67
C ALA A 733 -10.21 -3.43 -43.75
N LEU A 734 -9.07 -2.73 -43.64
CA LEU A 734 -7.96 -3.17 -42.77
C LEU A 734 -8.24 -2.92 -41.29
N MET A 735 -8.88 -1.79 -40.92
CA MET A 735 -9.26 -1.50 -39.54
C MET A 735 -10.31 -2.49 -39.03
N LYS A 736 -11.35 -2.78 -39.83
CA LYS A 736 -12.35 -3.82 -39.51
C LYS A 736 -11.74 -5.22 -39.51
N SER A 737 -10.83 -5.52 -40.45
CA SER A 737 -10.11 -6.80 -40.44
C SER A 737 -9.33 -6.99 -39.15
N HIS A 738 -8.54 -6.00 -38.71
CA HIS A 738 -7.75 -6.11 -37.47
C HIS A 738 -8.64 -6.23 -36.23
N ALA A 739 -9.69 -5.40 -36.11
CA ALA A 739 -10.67 -5.50 -35.01
C ALA A 739 -11.20 -6.93 -34.83
N LEU A 740 -11.60 -7.57 -35.94
CA LEU A 740 -12.16 -8.91 -35.96
C LEU A 740 -11.11 -10.01 -35.73
N THR A 741 -9.95 -9.93 -36.38
CA THR A 741 -8.91 -10.98 -36.29
C THR A 741 -8.18 -10.95 -34.95
N ALA A 742 -8.04 -9.79 -34.31
CA ALA A 742 -7.41 -9.66 -33.01
C ALA A 742 -8.41 -9.71 -31.83
N GLN A 743 -9.70 -9.47 -32.10
CA GLN A 743 -10.75 -9.21 -31.12
C GLN A 743 -10.36 -8.05 -30.18
N VAL A 744 -10.14 -6.86 -30.77
CA VAL A 744 -9.70 -5.64 -30.07
C VAL A 744 -10.54 -4.43 -30.51
N PHE A 745 -10.61 -3.41 -29.67
CA PHE A 745 -11.14 -2.11 -30.11
C PHE A 745 -10.11 -1.43 -31.00
N VAL A 746 -10.51 -0.91 -32.16
CA VAL A 746 -9.62 -0.17 -33.06
C VAL A 746 -9.99 1.31 -33.02
N ILE A 747 -9.03 2.15 -32.64
CA ILE A 747 -9.08 3.60 -32.79
C ILE A 747 -8.22 3.93 -34.00
N THR A 748 -8.78 4.61 -34.99
CA THR A 748 -8.06 4.91 -36.23
C THR A 748 -8.14 6.38 -36.58
N ALA A 749 -6.98 6.98 -36.81
CA ALA A 749 -6.81 8.41 -36.99
C ALA A 749 -6.09 8.70 -38.32
N SER A 750 -6.67 9.62 -39.07
CA SER A 750 -6.22 10.08 -40.37
C SER A 750 -6.57 11.56 -40.47
N ASN A 751 -5.57 12.40 -40.74
CA ASN A 751 -5.74 13.82 -40.96
C ASN A 751 -6.38 14.09 -42.34
N TYR A 752 -6.74 15.34 -42.58
CA TYR A 752 -6.99 15.88 -43.92
C TYR A 752 -5.80 16.75 -44.35
N VAL A 753 -5.67 17.00 -45.66
CA VAL A 753 -4.74 18.01 -46.20
C VAL A 753 -5.42 19.38 -46.13
N ASP A 754 -4.78 20.35 -45.48
CA ASP A 754 -5.24 21.74 -45.46
C ASP A 754 -4.51 22.60 -46.50
N GLU A 755 -4.97 23.84 -46.68
CA GLU A 755 -4.33 24.78 -47.61
C GLU A 755 -2.90 25.15 -47.19
N THR A 756 -2.54 25.08 -45.90
CA THR A 756 -1.17 25.39 -45.44
C THR A 756 -0.15 24.40 -45.99
N CYS A 757 -0.54 23.13 -46.14
CA CYS A 757 0.23 22.12 -46.84
C CYS A 757 0.43 22.48 -48.33
N LEU A 758 -0.64 22.86 -49.03
CA LEU A 758 -0.60 23.14 -50.46
C LEU A 758 0.18 24.43 -50.77
N GLU A 759 -0.07 25.51 -50.03
CA GLU A 759 0.67 26.78 -50.12
C GLU A 759 2.15 26.58 -49.84
N TRP A 760 2.50 25.75 -48.85
CA TRP A 760 3.90 25.45 -48.55
C TRP A 760 4.58 24.72 -49.72
N MET A 761 3.92 23.73 -50.32
CA MET A 761 4.45 23.00 -51.47
C MET A 761 4.62 23.92 -52.69
N GLU A 762 3.59 24.69 -53.08
CA GLU A 762 3.71 25.61 -54.22
C GLU A 762 4.84 26.64 -54.02
N LYS A 763 4.94 27.22 -52.82
CA LYS A 763 5.94 28.24 -52.50
C LYS A 763 7.39 27.74 -52.53
N ASN A 764 7.65 26.49 -52.13
CA ASN A 764 9.01 25.97 -51.97
C ASN A 764 9.46 25.04 -53.10
N LEU A 765 8.53 24.40 -53.82
CA LEU A 765 8.81 23.38 -54.85
C LEU A 765 8.11 23.66 -56.20
N GLY A 766 7.19 24.63 -56.26
CA GLY A 766 6.41 24.96 -57.45
C GLY A 766 5.07 24.22 -57.54
N LYS A 767 4.28 24.50 -58.57
CA LYS A 767 2.91 23.94 -58.71
C LYS A 767 2.91 22.43 -58.92
N GLN A 768 1.88 21.77 -58.38
CA GLN A 768 1.60 20.34 -58.51
C GLN A 768 0.08 20.10 -58.63
N GLU A 769 -0.32 18.97 -59.22
CA GLU A 769 -1.74 18.60 -59.44
C GLU A 769 -2.10 17.21 -58.84
N PHE A 770 -1.15 16.59 -58.12
CA PHE A 770 -1.23 15.22 -57.63
C PHE A 770 -1.87 15.09 -56.24
N VAL A 771 -1.84 16.15 -55.42
CA VAL A 771 -2.41 16.20 -54.06
C VAL A 771 -3.33 17.40 -53.92
N LYS A 772 -4.51 17.17 -53.33
CA LYS A 772 -5.60 18.14 -53.16
C LYS A 772 -5.90 18.39 -51.67
N ALA A 773 -6.71 19.39 -51.35
CA ALA A 773 -7.19 19.62 -49.99
C ALA A 773 -8.31 18.61 -49.61
N GLY A 774 -8.51 18.38 -48.31
CA GLY A 774 -9.53 17.49 -47.75
C GLY A 774 -9.04 16.05 -47.53
N GLY A 775 -9.91 15.07 -47.83
CA GLY A 775 -9.66 13.66 -47.53
C GLY A 775 -9.78 13.33 -46.03
N GLY A 776 -9.08 12.28 -45.62
CA GLY A 776 -8.96 11.84 -44.21
C GLY A 776 -10.13 11.00 -43.72
N TRP A 777 -9.83 9.94 -42.95
CA TRP A 777 -10.82 8.96 -42.48
C TRP A 777 -10.55 8.51 -41.04
N SER A 778 -11.34 8.97 -40.05
CA SER A 778 -11.14 8.67 -38.62
C SER A 778 -12.36 8.05 -37.95
N ALA A 779 -12.15 7.02 -37.12
CA ALA A 779 -13.22 6.24 -36.50
C ALA A 779 -12.80 5.56 -35.18
N VAL A 780 -13.79 5.04 -34.45
CA VAL A 780 -13.61 4.04 -33.38
C VAL A 780 -14.49 2.82 -33.69
N ILE A 781 -13.91 1.63 -33.66
CA ILE A 781 -14.52 0.38 -34.13
C ILE A 781 -14.49 -0.68 -33.01
N HIS A 782 -15.64 -1.32 -32.78
CA HIS A 782 -15.81 -2.45 -31.87
C HIS A 782 -15.19 -3.73 -32.47
N PRO A 783 -14.68 -4.69 -31.65
CA PRO A 783 -14.13 -5.96 -32.11
C PRO A 783 -14.94 -6.75 -33.16
N PHE A 784 -16.27 -6.63 -33.18
CA PHE A 784 -17.14 -7.19 -34.25
C PHE A 784 -17.50 -6.17 -35.35
N CYS A 785 -16.53 -5.38 -35.81
CA CYS A 785 -16.59 -4.49 -36.99
C CYS A 785 -17.61 -3.34 -36.99
N SER A 786 -18.46 -3.20 -35.96
CA SER A 786 -19.40 -2.08 -35.84
C SER A 786 -18.69 -0.79 -35.43
N PHE A 787 -19.09 0.33 -36.02
CA PHE A 787 -18.62 1.66 -35.60
C PHE A 787 -19.23 2.02 -34.24
N LEU A 788 -18.39 2.52 -33.34
CA LEU A 788 -18.78 3.17 -32.08
C LEU A 788 -18.80 4.70 -32.24
N ALA A 789 -17.89 5.23 -33.07
CA ALA A 789 -17.90 6.61 -33.54
C ALA A 789 -17.29 6.72 -34.94
N GLY A 790 -17.74 7.70 -35.71
CA GLY A 790 -17.33 7.88 -37.11
C GLY A 790 -17.98 6.86 -38.07
N PRO A 791 -17.44 6.70 -39.28
CA PRO A 791 -16.27 7.42 -39.80
C PRO A 791 -16.55 8.91 -39.97
N HIS A 792 -15.52 9.73 -39.77
CA HIS A 792 -15.54 11.18 -39.99
C HIS A 792 -14.44 11.55 -41.00
N THR A 793 -14.78 12.42 -41.95
CA THR A 793 -13.97 12.76 -43.12
C THR A 793 -14.12 14.25 -43.48
N GLY A 794 -13.21 14.80 -44.28
CA GLY A 794 -13.24 16.19 -44.73
C GLY A 794 -12.40 17.13 -43.84
N ALA A 795 -12.73 18.42 -43.82
CA ALA A 795 -11.89 19.46 -43.18
C ALA A 795 -12.42 19.98 -41.81
N GLU A 796 -13.38 19.28 -41.19
CA GLU A 796 -13.91 19.64 -39.85
C GLU A 796 -13.03 19.00 -38.76
N GLU A 797 -12.25 19.80 -38.03
CA GLU A 797 -11.40 19.31 -36.93
C GLU A 797 -12.25 18.76 -35.77
N LYS A 798 -11.94 17.53 -35.33
CA LYS A 798 -12.79 16.77 -34.42
C LYS A 798 -12.04 15.71 -33.62
N LEU A 799 -12.42 15.58 -32.35
CA LEU A 799 -12.12 14.40 -31.55
C LEU A 799 -13.24 13.37 -31.77
N VAL A 800 -12.98 12.33 -32.56
CA VAL A 800 -13.95 11.27 -32.89
C VAL A 800 -14.07 10.33 -31.69
N LYS A 801 -14.86 10.76 -30.72
CA LYS A 801 -14.95 10.20 -29.36
C LYS A 801 -15.95 9.05 -29.24
N ALA A 802 -15.55 7.99 -28.53
CA ALA A 802 -16.40 6.89 -28.12
C ALA A 802 -16.08 6.42 -26.69
N GLU A 803 -17.02 5.72 -26.07
CA GLU A 803 -16.77 4.90 -24.87
C GLU A 803 -16.47 3.47 -25.34
N VAL A 804 -15.38 2.86 -24.87
CA VAL A 804 -15.07 1.44 -25.11
C VAL A 804 -15.11 0.67 -23.80
N ASP A 805 -15.84 -0.44 -23.77
CA ASP A 805 -16.01 -1.30 -22.59
C ASP A 805 -15.14 -2.55 -22.76
N LEU A 806 -14.00 -2.57 -22.06
CA LEU A 806 -13.01 -3.64 -22.16
C LEU A 806 -13.51 -4.98 -21.61
N SER A 807 -14.64 -5.02 -20.89
CA SER A 807 -15.26 -6.29 -20.47
C SER A 807 -15.83 -7.09 -21.66
N GLN A 808 -16.19 -6.40 -22.75
CA GLN A 808 -16.72 -7.01 -23.97
C GLN A 808 -15.67 -7.85 -24.69
N LEU A 809 -14.37 -7.55 -24.53
CA LEU A 809 -13.28 -8.35 -25.10
C LEU A 809 -13.36 -9.82 -24.69
N GLY A 810 -13.76 -10.11 -23.44
CA GLY A 810 -13.98 -11.48 -22.97
C GLY A 810 -15.14 -12.16 -23.70
N GLN A 811 -16.24 -11.44 -23.93
CA GLN A 811 -17.42 -11.97 -24.63
C GLN A 811 -17.14 -12.25 -26.11
N VAL A 812 -16.38 -11.37 -26.77
CA VAL A 812 -15.96 -11.55 -28.17
C VAL A 812 -15.00 -12.73 -28.29
N LYS A 813 -14.04 -12.86 -27.36
CA LYS A 813 -13.05 -13.95 -27.35
C LYS A 813 -13.61 -15.33 -27.01
N VAL A 814 -14.86 -15.45 -26.55
CA VAL A 814 -15.57 -16.75 -26.48
C VAL A 814 -15.85 -17.33 -27.87
N TRP A 815 -16.07 -16.50 -28.89
CA TRP A 815 -16.39 -16.95 -30.25
C TRP A 815 -15.15 -17.28 -31.09
N VAL A 816 -14.11 -16.45 -30.92
CA VAL A 816 -12.83 -16.54 -31.62
C VAL A 816 -11.78 -15.91 -30.70
N ASP A 817 -10.79 -16.67 -30.24
CA ASP A 817 -9.61 -16.11 -29.56
C ASP A 817 -8.34 -16.42 -30.34
N ALA A 818 -7.87 -15.43 -31.09
CA ALA A 818 -6.68 -15.54 -31.95
C ALA A 818 -5.34 -15.58 -31.18
N ALA A 819 -5.34 -15.25 -29.88
CA ALA A 819 -4.17 -15.43 -29.02
C ALA A 819 -4.18 -16.81 -28.31
N GLY A 820 -5.38 -17.33 -28.01
CA GLY A 820 -5.60 -18.64 -27.39
C GLY A 820 -6.08 -19.72 -28.37
N HIS A 821 -7.35 -20.12 -28.29
CA HIS A 821 -7.80 -21.39 -28.87
C HIS A 821 -7.85 -21.45 -30.42
N TYR A 822 -7.80 -20.31 -31.13
CA TYR A 822 -7.60 -20.27 -32.58
C TYR A 822 -6.11 -20.27 -33.00
N GLN A 823 -5.15 -20.12 -32.08
CA GLN A 823 -3.72 -20.08 -32.40
C GLN A 823 -3.21 -21.42 -32.99
N ARG A 824 -3.76 -22.56 -32.52
CA ARG A 824 -3.40 -23.93 -32.97
C ARG A 824 -1.88 -24.18 -33.00
N PRO A 825 -1.15 -24.02 -31.87
CA PRO A 825 0.32 -24.07 -31.80
C PRO A 825 0.94 -25.42 -32.20
N GLU A 826 0.13 -26.48 -32.27
CA GLU A 826 0.51 -27.80 -32.79
C GLU A 826 0.53 -27.88 -34.33
N ILE A 827 -0.08 -26.89 -35.02
CA ILE A 827 -0.11 -26.74 -36.48
C ILE A 827 0.69 -25.51 -36.91
N LEU A 828 0.43 -24.35 -36.29
CA LEU A 828 0.96 -23.05 -36.67
C LEU A 828 1.95 -22.55 -35.61
N LYS A 829 3.19 -22.27 -36.03
CA LYS A 829 4.21 -21.69 -35.15
C LYS A 829 4.60 -20.31 -35.68
N PHE A 830 4.47 -19.30 -34.82
CA PHE A 830 4.83 -17.93 -35.12
C PHE A 830 5.88 -17.43 -34.13
N SER A 831 6.87 -16.71 -34.65
CA SER A 831 7.97 -16.10 -33.92
C SER A 831 8.54 -14.96 -34.76
N PHE A 832 8.98 -13.89 -34.12
CA PHE A 832 9.68 -12.77 -34.75
C PHE A 832 10.92 -12.40 -33.94
N ASP A 833 11.82 -11.63 -34.54
CA ASP A 833 13.03 -11.12 -33.87
C ASP A 833 12.68 -9.79 -33.19
N ASP A 834 12.85 -9.74 -31.86
CA ASP A 834 12.57 -8.58 -31.01
C ASP A 834 13.85 -7.86 -30.54
N GLN A 835 15.01 -8.25 -31.05
CA GLN A 835 16.29 -7.74 -30.56
C GLN A 835 16.49 -6.26 -30.94
N PRO A 836 16.95 -5.41 -30.01
CA PRO A 836 17.20 -4.00 -30.31
C PRO A 836 18.38 -3.88 -31.28
N LEU A 837 18.18 -3.20 -32.40
CA LEU A 837 19.21 -3.04 -33.44
C LEU A 837 19.87 -1.67 -33.34
N TRP A 838 19.08 -0.62 -33.15
CA TRP A 838 19.56 0.76 -33.07
C TRP A 838 20.14 1.07 -31.68
N ALA A 839 21.02 2.08 -31.62
CA ALA A 839 21.75 2.41 -30.39
C ALA A 839 20.86 2.97 -29.28
N ASP A 840 19.77 3.64 -29.66
CA ASP A 840 18.76 4.20 -28.77
C ASP A 840 17.79 3.14 -28.21
N GLU A 841 17.45 2.12 -29.03
CA GLU A 841 16.72 0.91 -28.61
C GLU A 841 17.52 0.12 -27.56
N LYS A 842 18.84 -0.02 -27.75
CA LYS A 842 19.74 -0.68 -26.80
C LYS A 842 19.80 0.06 -25.46
N GLN A 843 20.01 1.38 -25.49
CA GLN A 843 19.99 2.21 -24.29
C GLN A 843 18.64 2.18 -23.56
N ALA A 844 17.52 2.14 -24.28
CA ALA A 844 16.19 2.00 -23.67
C ALA A 844 16.02 0.64 -22.96
N SER A 845 16.51 -0.44 -23.57
CA SER A 845 16.53 -1.78 -22.97
C SER A 845 17.36 -1.80 -21.67
N GLU A 846 18.57 -1.22 -21.69
CA GLU A 846 19.47 -1.10 -20.55
C GLU A 846 18.86 -0.24 -19.41
N ARG A 847 18.29 0.94 -19.71
CA ARG A 847 17.58 1.76 -18.71
C ARG A 847 16.43 0.95 -18.06
N SER A 848 15.76 0.07 -18.79
CA SER A 848 14.70 -0.80 -18.24
C SER A 848 15.23 -1.95 -17.36
N SER A 849 16.43 -2.48 -17.64
CA SER A 849 17.05 -3.53 -16.82
C SER A 849 17.68 -2.97 -15.55
N PHE A 850 18.25 -1.76 -15.58
CA PHE A 850 18.71 -1.05 -14.37
C PHE A 850 17.56 -0.71 -13.41
N VAL A 851 16.34 -0.47 -13.89
CA VAL A 851 15.15 -0.28 -13.02
C VAL A 851 14.65 -1.60 -12.38
N LYS A 852 15.01 -2.76 -12.95
CA LYS A 852 14.77 -4.07 -12.32
C LYS A 852 15.92 -4.55 -11.43
N ASN A 853 17.14 -4.11 -11.74
CA ASN A 853 18.40 -4.51 -11.09
C ASN A 853 19.10 -3.29 -10.47
N SER A 854 18.36 -2.41 -9.80
CA SER A 854 18.95 -1.33 -9.00
C SER A 854 19.65 -1.96 -7.78
N PRO A 855 20.98 -1.84 -7.63
CA PRO A 855 21.67 -2.36 -6.44
C PRO A 855 21.26 -1.58 -5.19
N GLU A 856 21.45 -2.18 -4.02
CA GLU A 856 21.47 -1.44 -2.76
C GLU A 856 22.63 -0.42 -2.79
N GLU A 857 22.42 0.78 -2.24
CA GLU A 857 23.43 1.84 -2.26
C GLU A 857 24.62 1.51 -1.32
N GLU A 858 25.74 1.04 -1.88
CA GLU A 858 27.02 1.09 -1.16
C GLU A 858 27.59 2.52 -1.15
N PRO A 859 28.17 2.98 -0.03
CA PRO A 859 28.46 4.38 0.20
C PRO A 859 29.72 4.88 -0.54
N VAL A 860 29.59 6.02 -1.22
CA VAL A 860 30.74 6.74 -1.80
C VAL A 860 31.65 7.27 -0.70
N SER A 861 32.87 6.74 -0.63
CA SER A 861 33.95 7.29 0.18
C SER A 861 34.38 8.68 -0.32
N LYS A 862 34.47 9.66 0.58
CA LYS A 862 35.03 10.97 0.27
C LYS A 862 36.56 10.93 0.26
N GLU A 863 37.19 11.39 -0.82
CA GLU A 863 38.56 11.90 -0.79
C GLU A 863 38.67 13.24 -1.53
N THR A 864 39.48 14.14 -0.94
CA THR A 864 39.94 15.45 -1.43
C THR A 864 38.94 16.62 -1.54
N LEU A 865 39.32 17.71 -0.83
CA LEU A 865 38.82 19.09 -0.85
C LEU A 865 37.40 19.33 -0.29
#